data_AF-A0A2W4ICU9-F1
#
_entry.id   AF-A0A2W4ICU9-F1
#
_cell.length_a   1.000
_cell.length_b   1.000
_cell.length_c   1.000
_cell.angle_alpha   90.00
_cell.angle_beta   90.00
_cell.angle_gamma   90.00
#
_symmetry.space_group_name_H-M   'P 1'
#
loop_
_entity.id
_entity.type
_entity.pdbx_description
1 polymer ?
#
loop_
_entity_poly.entity_id
_entity_poly.type
_entity_poly.pdbx_seq_one_letter_code
_entity_poly.pdbx_strand_id
1 'polypeptide(L)'
;MTTADTPVEPVRQRHTIVERNNDTTTSDVKPDVKPETNSNGGTDFASRVGLTAGSPQDTLRFLGDLTRNANLGVVPEQFGRVDIAFNGTDLSGLLNPRNRQMQAERAGTLTDLAAARGDRTVATVDRAVRPVERTVPGTEQLPPGVSKIERTRIYGTGSPVDTQVEIRYGMDGKPNFVRDHLGEWKSQDGGRTWKTDEPNLRFRRGQVGIDSSGNYSISNDDYGVRSTYSPDGKVTRAITNQAGEQFSVTRDKKGIPTGFSDSSGEWTGDGKNWTNVKTGEKKSGTVALAEHGEFRFKPDKGDAVVAQSPQLERINKMQEEITRQYGIKFAKPGEKVKNEGRVPGEPQEDPIYAGVPSEAELNVLKDVLKNTSHENYSGMKMWFIRADENKADLYGAYKGEQGDKPATPHECNGCHNPKAITDAKNGNMYVLPLARQEMNGAQGLEATLYHELGHHEQKMGKMLGDMVGPEGTKESRKLAADMGWQWSERLKTPVLQDKTGGLWRFDQEKGEFRWAGGKQPTDGIRRLDPEQMRDRAKVPSMNAYFFHPTEQHAESLAGFRMGVTGQERNGGDRRTLAIDSPKMYEVIKKYDQAQIDKKYPPGPDGQPKMIRGLDGKIIENNEANRRNIERTEYQWKLEHLSEPHVPKKRDPDNKRR
;
A
#
# COMPACT_ATOMS: atom_id res chain seq x y z
N MET A 1 -64.45 -40.40 -19.26
CA MET A 1 -63.59 -40.61 -20.44
C MET A 1 -62.30 -39.85 -20.20
N THR A 2 -61.23 -40.61 -20.20
CA THR A 2 -59.87 -40.36 -19.69
C THR A 2 -58.96 -39.80 -20.78
N THR A 3 -58.14 -38.81 -20.46
CA THR A 3 -56.87 -38.57 -21.17
C THR A 3 -55.76 -38.41 -20.15
N ALA A 4 -54.81 -39.34 -20.26
CA ALA A 4 -53.70 -39.65 -19.39
C ALA A 4 -52.68 -38.52 -19.22
N ASP A 5 -52.26 -38.33 -17.97
CA ASP A 5 -50.98 -37.70 -17.60
C ASP A 5 -49.85 -38.71 -17.81
N THR A 6 -48.77 -38.28 -18.49
CA THR A 6 -47.52 -39.04 -18.59
C THR A 6 -46.44 -38.27 -17.83
N PRO A 7 -45.72 -38.87 -16.87
CA PRO A 7 -44.61 -38.20 -16.20
C PRO A 7 -43.32 -38.37 -17.00
N VAL A 8 -42.59 -37.27 -17.18
CA VAL A 8 -41.26 -37.22 -17.79
C VAL A 8 -40.21 -37.65 -16.76
N GLU A 9 -39.47 -38.72 -17.04
CA GLU A 9 -38.29 -39.16 -16.27
C GLU A 9 -37.11 -38.18 -16.43
N PRO A 10 -36.30 -37.94 -15.38
CA PRO A 10 -35.06 -37.21 -15.50
C PRO A 10 -33.92 -38.10 -16.03
N VAL A 11 -33.34 -37.68 -17.15
CA VAL A 11 -32.12 -38.26 -17.75
C VAL A 11 -30.95 -38.14 -16.76
N ARG A 12 -30.53 -39.26 -16.16
CA ARG A 12 -29.27 -39.39 -15.43
C ARG A 12 -28.11 -39.57 -16.42
N GLN A 13 -27.32 -38.51 -16.62
CA GLN A 13 -26.00 -38.65 -17.26
C GLN A 13 -25.04 -39.35 -16.28
N ARG A 14 -24.64 -40.58 -16.61
CA ARG A 14 -23.52 -41.28 -15.95
C ARG A 14 -22.22 -40.80 -16.57
N HIS A 15 -21.40 -40.08 -15.80
CA HIS A 15 -19.98 -39.90 -16.11
C HIS A 15 -19.21 -41.14 -15.62
N THR A 16 -18.73 -41.95 -16.56
CA THR A 16 -17.79 -43.03 -16.29
C THR A 16 -16.39 -42.43 -16.17
N ILE A 17 -15.85 -42.38 -14.95
CA ILE A 17 -14.42 -42.08 -14.71
C ILE A 17 -13.66 -43.38 -14.97
N VAL A 18 -12.80 -43.37 -15.98
CA VAL A 18 -11.84 -44.46 -16.24
C VAL A 18 -10.57 -44.11 -15.46
N GLU A 19 -10.37 -44.76 -14.32
CA GLU A 19 -9.10 -44.77 -13.61
C GLU A 19 -8.10 -45.63 -14.40
N ARG A 20 -7.04 -45.00 -14.90
CA ARG A 20 -5.84 -45.71 -15.38
C ARG A 20 -4.85 -45.81 -14.24
N ASN A 21 -4.70 -47.00 -13.70
CA ASN A 21 -3.58 -47.41 -12.87
C ASN A 21 -2.31 -47.44 -13.74
N ASN A 22 -1.33 -46.62 -13.40
CA ASN A 22 0.05 -46.79 -13.85
C ASN A 22 0.89 -47.19 -12.63
N ASP A 23 1.05 -48.50 -12.48
CA ASP A 23 2.17 -49.09 -11.74
C ASP A 23 3.47 -48.72 -12.45
N THR A 24 4.38 -48.06 -11.74
CA THR A 24 5.80 -48.11 -12.06
C THR A 24 6.60 -48.34 -10.78
N THR A 25 7.18 -49.53 -10.75
CA THR A 25 8.07 -50.12 -9.78
C THR A 25 9.26 -49.23 -9.44
N THR A 26 9.49 -49.10 -8.13
CA THR A 26 10.70 -48.58 -7.48
C THR A 26 11.90 -49.49 -7.72
N SER A 27 13.02 -48.94 -8.19
CA SER A 27 14.34 -49.56 -8.12
C SER A 27 15.21 -48.83 -7.10
N ASP A 28 15.68 -49.59 -6.11
CA ASP A 28 16.60 -49.20 -5.06
C ASP A 28 17.96 -48.72 -5.61
N VAL A 29 18.38 -47.52 -5.19
CA VAL A 29 19.79 -47.14 -5.15
C VAL A 29 20.06 -46.37 -3.85
N LYS A 30 20.77 -47.02 -2.92
CA LYS A 30 21.44 -46.37 -1.79
C LYS A 30 22.65 -45.59 -2.28
N PRO A 31 22.99 -44.48 -1.60
CA PRO A 31 24.40 -44.28 -1.29
C PRO A 31 24.63 -44.03 0.20
N ASP A 32 25.61 -44.76 0.71
CA ASP A 32 26.32 -44.51 1.95
C ASP A 32 27.00 -43.13 1.91
N VAL A 33 26.74 -42.28 2.90
CA VAL A 33 27.65 -41.19 3.29
C VAL A 33 27.69 -41.09 4.82
N LYS A 34 28.89 -41.24 5.37
CA LYS A 34 29.23 -41.10 6.80
C LYS A 34 29.01 -39.66 7.29
N PRO A 35 28.64 -39.43 8.56
CA PRO A 35 28.62 -38.09 9.14
C PRO A 35 30.02 -37.68 9.60
N GLU A 36 30.56 -36.62 9.01
CA GLU A 36 31.66 -35.86 9.62
C GLU A 36 31.08 -34.94 10.70
N THR A 37 31.51 -35.19 11.93
CA THR A 37 31.34 -34.32 13.08
C THR A 37 32.26 -33.11 12.94
N ASN A 38 31.69 -31.91 12.85
CA ASN A 38 32.41 -30.68 13.17
C ASN A 38 31.61 -29.88 14.21
N SER A 39 32.00 -30.12 15.47
CA SER A 39 31.83 -29.20 16.59
C SER A 39 32.81 -28.04 16.43
N ASN A 40 32.32 -26.80 16.40
CA ASN A 40 32.90 -25.62 17.07
C ASN A 40 32.20 -24.33 16.63
N GLY A 41 31.92 -23.45 17.60
CA GLY A 41 31.73 -22.02 17.34
C GLY A 41 30.38 -21.45 17.78
N GLY A 42 30.13 -21.40 19.09
CA GLY A 42 29.19 -20.42 19.63
C GLY A 42 29.76 -19.01 19.46
N THR A 43 28.94 -18.08 18.97
CA THR A 43 29.17 -16.65 19.13
C THR A 43 27.84 -15.92 19.36
N ASP A 44 27.84 -15.12 20.42
CA ASP A 44 26.83 -14.16 20.83
C ASP A 44 26.50 -13.16 19.71
N PHE A 45 25.20 -13.00 19.42
CA PHE A 45 24.69 -11.84 18.69
C PHE A 45 24.20 -10.81 19.71
N ALA A 46 25.08 -9.88 20.08
CA ALA A 46 24.72 -8.63 20.73
C ALA A 46 24.28 -7.61 19.67
N SER A 47 23.06 -7.12 19.80
CA SER A 47 22.49 -6.03 19.01
C SER A 47 23.24 -4.71 19.26
N ARG A 48 23.93 -4.21 18.24
CA ARG A 48 24.39 -2.82 18.14
C ARG A 48 23.71 -2.15 16.96
N VAL A 49 22.67 -1.37 17.24
CA VAL A 49 22.18 -0.33 16.33
C VAL A 49 22.91 0.95 16.73
N GLY A 50 23.88 1.37 15.93
CA GLY A 50 24.50 2.69 16.03
C GLY A 50 23.58 3.71 15.37
N LEU A 51 23.12 4.70 16.13
CA LEU A 51 22.52 5.92 15.60
C LEU A 51 23.62 6.78 14.99
N THR A 52 23.70 6.84 13.68
CA THR A 52 24.43 7.90 12.97
C THR A 52 23.58 9.17 12.98
N ALA A 53 24.13 10.24 13.56
CA ALA A 53 23.55 11.58 13.50
C ALA A 53 23.46 12.05 12.03
N GLY A 54 22.28 12.56 11.65
CA GLY A 54 22.04 13.19 10.35
C GLY A 54 22.91 14.42 10.12
N SER A 55 23.03 14.82 8.86
CA SER A 55 23.90 15.92 8.46
C SER A 55 23.36 17.27 8.97
N PRO A 56 24.20 18.28 9.19
CA PRO A 56 23.76 19.66 9.49
C PRO A 56 22.76 20.22 8.46
N GLN A 57 22.77 19.72 7.22
CA GLN A 57 21.78 20.08 6.20
C GLN A 57 20.37 19.57 6.54
N ASP A 58 20.23 18.42 7.20
CA ASP A 58 18.92 17.85 7.57
C ASP A 58 18.28 18.64 8.73
N THR A 59 19.09 19.12 9.68
CA THR A 59 18.65 20.03 10.74
C THR A 59 18.20 21.39 10.19
N LEU A 60 18.90 21.93 9.19
CA LEU A 60 18.51 23.19 8.53
C LEU A 60 17.23 23.04 7.70
N ARG A 61 17.01 21.86 7.10
CA ARG A 61 15.77 21.54 6.35
C ARG A 61 14.57 21.50 7.29
N PHE A 62 14.72 20.83 8.44
CA PHE A 62 13.71 20.75 9.49
C PHE A 62 13.35 22.13 10.08
N LEU A 63 14.34 22.99 10.34
CA LEU A 63 14.10 24.36 10.81
C LEU A 63 13.42 25.25 9.75
N GLY A 64 13.73 25.03 8.46
CA GLY A 64 13.04 25.68 7.35
C GLY A 64 11.56 25.29 7.25
N ASP A 65 11.20 24.07 7.63
CA ASP A 65 9.81 23.58 7.63
C ASP A 65 9.01 24.12 8.83
N LEU A 66 9.64 24.24 9.99
CA LEU A 66 9.03 24.81 11.20
C LEU A 66 8.70 26.32 11.04
N THR A 67 9.57 27.07 10.37
CA THR A 67 9.38 28.51 10.14
C THR A 67 8.29 28.79 9.09
N ARG A 68 8.06 27.86 8.16
CA ARG A 68 7.02 27.98 7.11
C ARG A 68 5.61 27.81 7.65
N ASN A 69 5.41 26.92 8.61
CA ASN A 69 4.09 26.68 9.19
C ASN A 69 3.59 27.85 10.07
N ALA A 70 4.49 28.73 10.53
CA ALA A 70 4.12 29.92 11.29
C ALA A 70 3.58 31.09 10.42
N ASN A 71 3.76 31.05 9.09
CA ASN A 71 3.43 32.17 8.19
C ASN A 71 2.17 32.00 7.33
N LEU A 72 1.40 30.91 7.50
CA LEU A 72 0.11 30.71 6.83
C LEU A 72 -1.04 31.26 7.71
N GLY A 73 -1.03 32.58 7.89
CA GLY A 73 -1.87 33.30 8.83
C GLY A 73 -3.38 33.07 8.64
N VAL A 74 -4.00 32.49 9.67
CA VAL A 74 -5.27 32.93 10.26
C VAL A 74 -5.15 32.73 11.78
N VAL A 75 -4.86 33.79 12.53
CA VAL A 75 -4.92 33.78 14.00
C VAL A 75 -5.82 34.94 14.44
N PRO A 76 -6.91 34.70 15.19
CA PRO A 76 -7.69 35.76 15.84
C PRO A 76 -6.85 36.50 16.90
N GLU A 77 -7.11 37.80 17.09
CA GLU A 77 -6.39 38.81 17.91
C GLU A 77 -6.19 38.52 19.43
N GLN A 78 -6.24 37.27 19.92
CA GLN A 78 -6.28 36.99 21.37
C GLN A 78 -5.06 36.28 21.99
N PHE A 79 -3.89 36.27 21.34
CA PHE A 79 -2.68 35.76 21.99
C PHE A 79 -1.64 36.86 22.26
N GLY A 80 -1.35 37.03 23.55
CA GLY A 80 -0.31 37.91 24.06
C GLY A 80 1.11 37.47 23.64
N ARG A 81 2.02 38.44 23.71
CA ARG A 81 3.46 38.31 23.39
C ARG A 81 4.08 37.03 23.97
N VAL A 82 4.73 36.26 23.11
CA VAL A 82 5.69 35.22 23.50
C VAL A 82 7.10 35.81 23.38
N ASP A 83 7.76 36.04 24.51
CA ASP A 83 9.19 36.34 24.53
C ASP A 83 9.98 35.03 24.59
N ILE A 84 10.82 34.78 23.58
CA ILE A 84 11.76 33.64 23.55
C ILE A 84 13.15 34.18 23.90
N ALA A 85 13.65 33.82 25.08
CA ALA A 85 15.04 34.08 25.47
C ALA A 85 15.94 32.92 25.01
N PHE A 86 17.01 33.24 24.27
CA PHE A 86 18.06 32.28 23.92
C PHE A 86 19.21 32.39 24.92
N ASN A 87 19.45 31.30 25.66
CA ASN A 87 20.69 31.14 26.41
C ASN A 87 21.75 30.48 25.51
N GLY A 88 22.77 31.27 25.15
CA GLY A 88 24.13 30.79 24.89
C GLY A 88 24.32 29.87 23.67
N THR A 89 24.49 30.45 22.50
CA THR A 89 25.52 29.99 21.54
C THR A 89 25.81 31.09 20.52
N ASP A 90 27.07 31.48 20.45
CA ASP A 90 27.60 32.52 19.58
C ASP A 90 27.66 32.02 18.12
N LEU A 91 26.85 32.62 17.24
CA LEU A 91 26.79 32.36 15.80
C LEU A 91 27.30 33.56 14.98
N SER A 92 28.24 34.33 15.52
CA SER A 92 28.76 35.55 14.87
C SER A 92 29.66 35.31 13.63
N GLY A 93 29.77 34.09 13.10
CA GLY A 93 30.70 33.75 12.01
C GLY A 93 30.14 33.63 10.59
N LEU A 94 28.83 33.70 10.35
CA LEU A 94 28.24 33.27 9.07
C LEU A 94 27.24 34.27 8.46
N LEU A 95 27.63 35.53 8.24
CA LEU A 95 26.89 36.40 7.30
C LEU A 95 27.81 37.35 6.51
N ASN A 96 27.63 37.33 5.18
CA ASN A 96 28.29 38.13 4.14
C ASN A 96 27.83 39.61 4.20
N PRO A 97 28.74 40.60 4.08
CA PRO A 97 28.41 42.01 4.32
C PRO A 97 27.82 42.67 3.07
N ARG A 98 26.49 42.68 2.91
CA ARG A 98 25.86 43.51 1.86
C ARG A 98 24.45 44.04 2.11
N ASN A 99 23.96 44.11 3.35
CA ASN A 99 22.69 44.78 3.67
C ASN A 99 22.74 45.47 5.05
N ARG A 100 23.59 46.50 5.18
CA ARG A 100 23.49 47.49 6.26
C ARG A 100 23.18 48.86 5.66
N GLN A 101 21.92 49.10 5.32
CA GLN A 101 21.37 50.45 5.26
C GLN A 101 19.84 50.38 5.33
N MET A 102 19.28 51.29 6.12
CA MET A 102 17.86 51.48 6.43
C MET A 102 17.29 50.56 7.52
N GLN A 103 17.47 50.98 8.77
CA GLN A 103 16.36 51.39 9.65
C GLN A 103 16.94 51.85 10.99
N ALA A 104 17.43 53.10 10.99
CA ALA A 104 17.54 53.91 12.19
C ALA A 104 16.52 55.02 12.00
N GLU A 105 15.42 54.99 12.76
CA GLU A 105 14.60 56.14 13.14
C GLU A 105 13.30 55.63 13.80
N ARG A 106 13.30 55.63 15.14
CA ARG A 106 12.19 55.99 16.04
C ARG A 106 12.48 55.42 17.43
N ALA A 107 13.45 56.05 18.09
CA ALA A 107 13.50 56.10 19.54
C ALA A 107 12.99 57.47 19.98
N GLY A 108 11.92 57.48 20.78
CA GLY A 108 11.53 58.57 21.66
C GLY A 108 11.20 57.92 23.00
N THR A 109 12.20 57.84 23.90
CA THR A 109 12.32 58.67 25.13
C THR A 109 11.19 58.47 26.13
N LEU A 110 11.50 57.89 27.29
CA LEU A 110 11.45 58.61 28.56
C LEU A 110 12.21 57.88 29.66
N THR A 111 12.84 58.71 30.49
CA THR A 111 13.95 58.50 31.41
C THR A 111 13.46 58.44 32.86
N ASP A 112 14.35 57.98 33.74
CA ASP A 112 14.49 58.30 35.17
C ASP A 112 13.57 57.64 36.22
N LEU A 113 14.18 56.80 37.08
CA LEU A 113 14.48 57.21 38.47
C LEU A 113 15.39 56.19 39.18
N ALA A 114 16.44 56.73 39.80
CA ALA A 114 17.49 56.03 40.51
C ALA A 114 17.25 56.00 42.04
N ALA A 115 17.85 54.98 42.66
CA ALA A 115 18.53 54.97 43.96
C ALA A 115 17.76 55.30 45.27
N ALA A 116 17.81 54.34 46.21
CA ALA A 116 18.10 54.61 47.63
C ALA A 116 18.70 53.37 48.33
N ARG A 117 19.81 53.58 49.04
CA ARG A 117 20.51 52.65 49.96
C ARG A 117 19.77 52.54 51.29
N GLY A 118 19.97 51.46 52.05
CA GLY A 118 19.61 51.38 53.46
C GLY A 118 20.03 50.07 54.13
N ASP A 119 20.45 50.16 55.39
CA ASP A 119 21.30 49.24 56.15
C ASP A 119 20.69 47.93 56.68
N ARG A 120 21.62 47.07 57.13
CA ARG A 120 21.51 45.85 57.94
C ARG A 120 20.36 45.84 58.97
N THR A 121 19.75 44.67 59.16
CA THR A 121 19.62 44.03 60.49
C THR A 121 19.29 42.55 60.39
N VAL A 122 19.94 41.77 61.24
CA VAL A 122 19.71 40.34 61.48
C VAL A 122 18.46 40.20 62.35
N ALA A 123 17.49 39.42 61.89
CA ALA A 123 16.43 38.89 62.73
C ALA A 123 16.15 37.43 62.31
N THR A 124 16.52 36.52 63.19
CA THR A 124 16.10 35.12 63.23
C THR A 124 14.57 35.08 63.30
N VAL A 125 13.92 34.49 62.29
CA VAL A 125 12.48 34.20 62.32
C VAL A 125 12.30 32.70 62.07
N ASP A 126 11.62 32.08 63.03
CA ASP A 126 11.24 30.67 63.04
C ASP A 126 10.60 30.24 61.73
N ARG A 127 11.13 29.15 61.19
CA ARG A 127 10.65 28.51 59.96
C ARG A 127 9.38 27.73 60.29
N ALA A 128 8.25 28.43 60.36
CA ALA A 128 6.93 27.80 60.34
C ALA A 128 6.78 27.02 59.03
N VAL A 129 6.63 25.69 59.15
CA VAL A 129 6.31 24.78 58.06
C VAL A 129 4.97 25.21 57.47
N ARG A 130 4.99 25.82 56.27
CA ARG A 130 3.75 26.05 55.51
C ARG A 130 3.18 24.70 55.07
N PRO A 131 1.87 24.47 55.20
CA PRO A 131 1.23 23.31 54.60
C PRO A 131 1.45 23.38 53.09
N VAL A 132 1.93 22.28 52.49
CA VAL A 132 1.91 22.13 51.04
C VAL A 132 0.44 22.09 50.64
N GLU A 133 -0.06 23.20 50.09
CA GLU A 133 -1.34 23.20 49.38
C GLU A 133 -1.24 22.17 48.26
N ARG A 134 -1.98 21.06 48.41
CA ARG A 134 -2.24 20.14 47.30
C ARG A 134 -2.92 20.95 46.20
N THR A 135 -2.19 21.27 45.15
CA THR A 135 -2.77 21.71 43.87
C THR A 135 -3.77 20.66 43.45
N VAL A 136 -5.05 21.02 43.49
CA VAL A 136 -6.14 20.25 42.88
C VAL A 136 -5.74 20.04 41.42
N PRO A 137 -5.77 18.79 40.89
CA PRO A 137 -5.47 18.55 39.49
C PRO A 137 -6.37 19.44 38.64
N GLY A 138 -5.78 20.40 37.93
CA GLY A 138 -6.51 21.25 37.01
C GLY A 138 -7.24 20.36 36.01
N THR A 139 -8.53 20.61 35.79
CA THR A 139 -9.30 19.93 34.75
C THR A 139 -8.57 20.12 33.43
N GLU A 140 -7.97 19.05 32.91
CA GLU A 140 -7.27 19.07 31.62
C GLU A 140 -8.26 19.55 30.55
N GLN A 141 -7.94 20.67 29.91
CA GLN A 141 -8.78 21.20 28.85
C GLN A 141 -8.70 20.25 27.65
N LEU A 142 -9.79 19.56 27.35
CA LEU A 142 -9.85 18.63 26.22
C LEU A 142 -9.72 19.38 24.89
N PRO A 143 -9.00 18.83 23.90
CA PRO A 143 -8.95 19.41 22.56
C PRO A 143 -10.36 19.53 21.93
N PRO A 144 -10.59 20.50 21.03
CA PRO A 144 -11.87 20.61 20.34
C PRO A 144 -12.27 19.30 19.64
N GLY A 145 -13.53 18.87 19.84
CA GLY A 145 -14.07 17.65 19.26
C GLY A 145 -13.68 16.34 19.98
N VAL A 146 -12.93 16.41 21.07
CA VAL A 146 -12.56 15.26 21.91
C VAL A 146 -13.47 15.21 23.15
N SER A 147 -14.12 14.07 23.37
CA SER A 147 -14.98 13.83 24.56
C SER A 147 -14.22 13.22 25.74
N LYS A 148 -13.18 12.45 25.46
CA LYS A 148 -12.40 11.70 26.45
C LYS A 148 -10.99 11.43 25.94
N ILE A 149 -10.02 11.45 26.85
CA ILE A 149 -8.66 10.97 26.60
C ILE A 149 -8.35 9.87 27.60
N GLU A 150 -7.84 8.75 27.11
CA GLU A 150 -7.28 7.68 27.93
C GLU A 150 -5.78 7.61 27.71
N ARG A 151 -5.02 7.37 28.78
CA ARG A 151 -3.56 7.26 28.71
C ARG A 151 -3.08 6.09 29.55
N THR A 152 -2.05 5.42 29.05
CA THR A 152 -1.30 4.41 29.80
C THR A 152 0.18 4.46 29.41
N ARG A 153 1.01 3.68 30.08
CA ARG A 153 2.40 3.43 29.71
C ARG A 153 2.59 1.95 29.44
N ILE A 154 3.28 1.63 28.36
CA ILE A 154 3.66 0.27 28.02
C ILE A 154 5.17 0.17 27.88
N TYR A 155 5.71 -0.99 28.23
CA TYR A 155 7.14 -1.31 28.14
C TYR A 155 7.35 -2.56 27.26
N GLY A 156 8.56 -2.82 26.79
CA GLY A 156 8.91 -4.13 26.22
C GLY A 156 8.72 -4.28 24.70
N THR A 157 8.82 -5.53 24.23
CA THR A 157 9.10 -5.86 22.82
C THR A 157 8.14 -5.23 21.81
N GLY A 158 8.70 -4.36 20.98
CA GLY A 158 7.99 -3.48 20.04
C GLY A 158 8.27 -2.00 20.33
N SER A 159 8.59 -1.66 21.58
CA SER A 159 8.98 -0.32 22.01
C SER A 159 10.28 -0.37 22.82
N PRO A 160 11.44 0.04 22.25
CA PRO A 160 12.70 0.09 23.00
C PRO A 160 12.69 1.13 24.13
N VAL A 161 11.67 1.98 24.16
CA VAL A 161 11.47 3.08 25.12
C VAL A 161 10.17 2.90 25.88
N ASP A 162 10.08 3.49 27.07
CA ASP A 162 8.81 3.68 27.78
C ASP A 162 7.88 4.49 26.86
N THR A 163 6.83 3.86 26.33
CA THR A 163 5.91 4.51 25.41
C THR A 163 4.63 4.88 26.14
N GLN A 164 4.34 6.18 26.14
CA GLN A 164 3.04 6.69 26.54
C GLN A 164 2.03 6.41 25.42
N VAL A 165 1.05 5.55 25.71
CA VAL A 165 -0.10 5.33 24.84
C VAL A 165 -1.16 6.37 25.18
N GLU A 166 -1.76 6.94 24.14
CA GLU A 166 -2.87 7.88 24.27
C GLU A 166 -3.97 7.52 23.27
N ILE A 167 -5.21 7.39 23.74
CA ILE A 167 -6.39 7.23 22.89
C ILE A 167 -7.28 8.45 23.10
N ARG A 168 -7.66 9.13 22.02
CA ARG A 168 -8.65 10.21 22.06
C ARG A 168 -9.95 9.72 21.44
N TYR A 169 -11.04 10.06 22.11
CA TYR A 169 -12.40 9.70 21.70
C TYR A 169 -13.11 10.95 21.17
N GLY A 170 -13.78 10.80 20.03
CA GLY A 170 -14.63 11.84 19.46
C GLY A 170 -15.89 12.07 20.31
N MET A 171 -16.67 13.09 19.95
CA MET A 171 -17.96 13.40 20.61
C MET A 171 -18.98 12.26 20.54
N ASP A 172 -18.83 11.34 19.59
CA ASP A 172 -19.64 10.13 19.44
C ASP A 172 -19.20 8.97 20.37
N GLY A 173 -18.19 9.21 21.21
CA GLY A 173 -17.64 8.22 22.13
C GLY A 173 -16.76 7.16 21.45
N LYS A 174 -16.43 7.32 20.16
CA LYS A 174 -15.57 6.37 19.43
C LYS A 174 -14.13 6.88 19.37
N PRO A 175 -13.14 5.99 19.40
CA PRO A 175 -11.75 6.41 19.32
C PRO A 175 -11.46 6.89 17.89
N ASN A 176 -10.93 8.11 17.77
CA ASN A 176 -10.62 8.76 16.47
C ASN A 176 -9.14 9.10 16.31
N PHE A 177 -8.36 8.97 17.39
CA PHE A 177 -6.92 9.14 17.40
C PHE A 177 -6.30 8.18 18.41
N VAL A 178 -5.14 7.62 18.06
CA VAL A 178 -4.30 6.88 18.99
C VAL A 178 -2.84 7.16 18.70
N ARG A 179 -2.07 7.39 19.76
CA ARG A 179 -0.61 7.42 19.73
C ARG A 179 -0.09 6.24 20.51
N ASP A 180 0.73 5.41 19.88
CA ASP A 180 1.36 4.25 20.51
C ASP A 180 2.80 4.05 20.01
N HIS A 181 3.38 2.88 20.27
CA HIS A 181 4.78 2.59 19.94
C HIS A 181 5.04 2.47 18.43
N LEU A 182 3.99 2.42 17.62
CA LEU A 182 4.08 2.38 16.16
C LEU A 182 3.86 3.76 15.52
N GLY A 183 3.54 4.79 16.33
CA GLY A 183 3.36 6.16 15.86
C GLY A 183 1.99 6.75 16.21
N GLU A 184 1.63 7.81 15.48
CA GLU A 184 0.34 8.47 15.60
C GLU A 184 -0.61 8.01 14.51
N TRP A 185 -1.84 7.71 14.90
CA TRP A 185 -2.86 7.12 14.04
C TRP A 185 -4.16 7.90 14.18
N LYS A 186 -4.80 8.15 13.05
CA LYS A 186 -6.08 8.84 12.95
C LYS A 186 -7.11 7.90 12.34
N SER A 187 -8.33 7.94 12.82
CA SER A 187 -9.44 7.18 12.28
C SER A 187 -10.61 8.09 11.94
N GLN A 188 -11.16 7.91 10.75
CA GLN A 188 -12.35 8.61 10.28
C GLN A 188 -13.64 7.81 10.49
N ASP A 189 -13.54 6.50 10.73
CA ASP A 189 -14.67 5.57 10.82
C ASP A 189 -14.95 5.10 12.26
N GLY A 190 -14.44 5.84 13.24
CA GLY A 190 -14.65 5.57 14.67
C GLY A 190 -13.82 4.39 15.19
N GLY A 191 -12.60 4.27 14.69
CA GLY A 191 -11.60 3.36 15.20
C GLY A 191 -11.64 1.96 14.61
N ARG A 192 -12.10 1.82 13.36
CA ARG A 192 -12.02 0.56 12.61
C ARG A 192 -10.85 0.59 11.64
N THR A 193 -10.64 1.70 10.96
CA THR A 193 -9.52 1.94 10.06
C THR A 193 -8.69 3.08 10.60
N TRP A 194 -7.40 2.82 10.76
CA TRP A 194 -6.41 3.75 11.29
C TRP A 194 -5.44 4.09 10.18
N LYS A 195 -5.23 5.38 9.92
CA LYS A 195 -4.24 5.90 8.98
C LYS A 195 -3.15 6.64 9.75
N THR A 196 -1.92 6.55 9.30
CA THR A 196 -0.79 7.33 9.83
C THR A 196 -0.09 8.06 8.69
N ASP A 197 0.52 9.18 9.03
CA ASP A 197 1.36 9.96 8.12
C ASP A 197 2.76 9.31 7.98
N GLU A 198 3.06 8.28 8.78
CA GLU A 198 4.30 7.50 8.70
C GLU A 198 4.35 6.66 7.40
N PRO A 199 5.37 6.85 6.54
CA PRO A 199 5.38 6.30 5.19
C PRO A 199 5.37 4.76 5.14
N ASN A 200 5.91 4.11 6.18
CA ASN A 200 6.13 2.67 6.22
C ASN A 200 4.98 1.89 6.86
N LEU A 201 4.02 2.54 7.52
CA LEU A 201 2.98 1.88 8.32
C LEU A 201 1.59 2.48 8.08
N ARG A 202 1.26 2.87 6.84
CA ARG A 202 0.18 3.83 6.60
C ARG A 202 -1.23 3.39 7.00
N PHE A 203 -1.51 2.10 7.22
CA PHE A 203 -2.81 1.66 7.74
C PHE A 203 -2.76 0.47 8.69
N ARG A 204 -3.73 0.42 9.61
CA ARG A 204 -4.09 -0.78 10.36
C ARG A 204 -5.61 -0.84 10.53
N ARG A 205 -6.16 -2.05 10.60
CA ARG A 205 -7.60 -2.26 10.82
C ARG A 205 -7.82 -2.98 12.14
N GLY A 206 -8.83 -2.54 12.88
CA GLY A 206 -9.10 -3.09 14.19
C GLY A 206 -9.49 -2.09 15.26
N GLN A 207 -9.97 -2.60 16.39
CA GLN A 207 -10.36 -1.80 17.54
C GLN A 207 -9.20 -1.60 18.52
N VAL A 208 -9.19 -0.46 19.21
CA VAL A 208 -8.21 -0.15 20.26
C VAL A 208 -8.92 0.17 21.58
N GLY A 209 -8.25 -0.08 22.70
CA GLY A 209 -8.76 0.32 24.02
C GLY A 209 -7.74 0.16 25.14
N ILE A 210 -7.96 0.88 26.24
CA ILE A 210 -7.22 0.72 27.49
C ILE A 210 -8.18 0.21 28.56
N ASP A 211 -7.82 -0.88 29.25
CA ASP A 211 -8.63 -1.41 30.35
C ASP A 211 -8.34 -0.70 31.68
N SER A 212 -9.08 -1.05 32.74
CA SER A 212 -8.91 -0.47 34.08
C SER A 212 -7.57 -0.79 34.75
N SER A 213 -6.84 -1.80 34.25
CA SER A 213 -5.49 -2.14 34.70
C SER A 213 -4.41 -1.41 33.91
N GLY A 214 -4.80 -0.55 32.95
CA GLY A 214 -3.90 0.16 32.08
C GLY A 214 -3.34 -0.68 30.93
N ASN A 215 -3.90 -1.86 30.66
CA ASN A 215 -3.46 -2.65 29.51
C ASN A 215 -4.01 -2.03 28.23
N TYR A 216 -3.12 -1.72 27.29
CA TYR A 216 -3.48 -1.30 25.95
C TYR A 216 -3.74 -2.52 25.08
N SER A 217 -4.86 -2.58 24.36
CA SER A 217 -5.14 -3.67 23.43
C SER A 217 -5.53 -3.18 22.04
N ILE A 218 -5.14 -3.98 21.04
CA ILE A 218 -5.48 -3.81 19.63
C ILE A 218 -6.08 -5.13 19.14
N SER A 219 -7.31 -5.11 18.63
CA SER A 219 -7.96 -6.25 17.98
C SER A 219 -7.87 -6.08 16.47
N ASN A 220 -7.04 -6.87 15.78
CA ASN A 220 -6.97 -6.87 14.33
C ASN A 220 -8.13 -7.68 13.74
N ASP A 221 -9.12 -6.97 13.19
CA ASP A 221 -10.34 -7.57 12.67
C ASP A 221 -10.13 -8.36 11.36
N ASP A 222 -9.07 -8.06 10.60
CA ASP A 222 -8.74 -8.78 9.35
C ASP A 222 -8.31 -10.21 9.60
N TYR A 223 -7.66 -10.46 10.75
CA TYR A 223 -7.07 -11.75 11.06
C TYR A 223 -7.54 -12.34 12.40
N GLY A 224 -8.45 -11.65 13.10
CA GLY A 224 -8.98 -12.11 14.39
C GLY A 224 -7.93 -12.20 15.49
N VAL A 225 -6.88 -11.37 15.43
CA VAL A 225 -5.77 -11.37 16.40
C VAL A 225 -5.95 -10.23 17.38
N ARG A 226 -6.01 -10.53 18.67
CA ARG A 226 -5.95 -9.52 19.73
C ARG A 226 -4.55 -9.46 20.32
N SER A 227 -3.92 -8.29 20.27
CA SER A 227 -2.67 -8.00 20.96
C SER A 227 -2.95 -7.13 22.19
N THR A 228 -2.37 -7.49 23.33
CA THR A 228 -2.49 -6.77 24.59
C THR A 228 -1.09 -6.45 25.12
N TYR A 229 -0.85 -5.18 25.42
CA TYR A 229 0.40 -4.61 25.90
C TYR A 229 0.17 -4.09 27.31
N SER A 230 0.90 -4.65 28.26
CA SER A 230 0.72 -4.35 29.68
C SER A 230 1.78 -3.38 30.20
N PRO A 231 1.49 -2.64 31.29
CA PRO A 231 2.46 -1.76 31.92
C PRO A 231 3.67 -2.47 32.56
N ASP A 232 3.64 -3.79 32.77
CA ASP A 232 4.81 -4.54 33.26
C ASP A 232 5.77 -4.95 32.12
N GLY A 233 5.37 -4.66 30.88
CA GLY A 233 6.08 -4.92 29.65
C GLY A 233 5.82 -6.29 29.03
N LYS A 234 4.85 -7.05 29.54
CA LYS A 234 4.38 -8.26 28.85
C LYS A 234 3.49 -7.91 27.67
N VAL A 235 3.61 -8.74 26.64
CA VAL A 235 2.76 -8.72 25.45
C VAL A 235 2.05 -10.05 25.31
N THR A 236 0.72 -10.04 25.27
CA THR A 236 -0.10 -11.22 25.02
C THR A 236 -0.77 -11.08 23.67
N ARG A 237 -0.59 -12.07 22.79
CA ARG A 237 -1.40 -12.20 21.57
C ARG A 237 -2.36 -13.34 21.72
N ALA A 238 -3.59 -13.20 21.22
CA ALA A 238 -4.61 -14.22 21.29
C ALA A 238 -5.44 -14.30 20.00
N ILE A 239 -5.95 -15.50 19.73
CA ILE A 239 -7.00 -15.79 18.75
C ILE A 239 -8.07 -16.66 19.43
N THR A 240 -9.27 -16.63 18.86
CA THR A 240 -10.32 -17.62 19.15
C THR A 240 -10.56 -18.40 17.87
N ASN A 241 -10.50 -19.73 17.90
CA ASN A 241 -10.74 -20.56 16.72
C ASN A 241 -12.26 -20.72 16.43
N GLN A 242 -12.63 -21.46 15.39
CA GLN A 242 -14.04 -21.71 15.06
C GLN A 242 -14.81 -22.47 16.15
N ALA A 243 -14.14 -23.30 16.95
CA ALA A 243 -14.76 -24.03 18.06
C ALA A 243 -15.00 -23.16 19.30
N GLY A 244 -14.60 -21.87 19.27
CA GLY A 244 -14.68 -20.97 20.42
C GLY A 244 -13.54 -21.15 21.42
N GLU A 245 -12.53 -21.97 21.10
CA GLU A 245 -11.37 -22.20 21.95
C GLU A 245 -10.37 -21.05 21.80
N GLN A 246 -9.80 -20.61 22.92
CA GLN A 246 -8.86 -19.49 22.95
C GLN A 246 -7.40 -19.98 22.94
N PHE A 247 -6.65 -19.52 21.95
CA PHE A 247 -5.21 -19.74 21.87
C PHE A 247 -4.50 -18.42 22.11
N SER A 248 -3.46 -18.43 22.93
CA SER A 248 -2.70 -17.21 23.23
C SER A 248 -1.23 -17.49 23.46
N VAL A 249 -0.39 -16.48 23.27
CA VAL A 249 1.04 -16.50 23.60
C VAL A 249 1.37 -15.21 24.34
N THR A 250 1.92 -15.35 25.54
CA THR A 250 2.43 -14.25 26.37
C THR A 250 3.94 -14.22 26.31
N ARG A 251 4.50 -13.05 26.03
CA ARG A 251 5.93 -12.77 25.99
C ARG A 251 6.29 -11.78 27.08
N ASP A 252 7.47 -11.93 27.66
CA ASP A 252 8.02 -10.93 28.57
C ASP A 252 8.54 -9.69 27.82
N LYS A 253 9.08 -8.73 28.56
CA LYS A 253 9.67 -7.50 27.99
C LYS A 253 10.86 -7.73 27.06
N LYS A 254 11.47 -8.93 27.08
CA LYS A 254 12.56 -9.34 26.18
C LYS A 254 12.05 -10.09 24.95
N GLY A 255 10.75 -10.35 24.86
CA GLY A 255 10.12 -11.07 23.76
C GLY A 255 10.17 -12.58 23.92
N ILE A 256 10.66 -13.08 25.06
CA ILE A 256 10.75 -14.50 25.34
C ILE A 256 9.35 -14.98 25.71
N PRO A 257 8.79 -16.00 25.02
CA PRO A 257 7.53 -16.61 25.42
C PRO A 257 7.62 -17.14 26.86
N THR A 258 6.72 -16.69 27.73
CA THR A 258 6.66 -17.10 29.15
C THR A 258 5.39 -17.85 29.51
N GLY A 259 4.36 -17.77 28.65
CA GLY A 259 3.15 -18.56 28.77
C GLY A 259 2.42 -18.69 27.44
N PHE A 260 1.57 -19.69 27.32
CA PHE A 260 0.63 -19.82 26.21
C PHE A 260 -0.65 -20.52 26.69
N SER A 261 -1.74 -20.40 25.93
CA SER A 261 -2.95 -21.18 26.14
C SER A 261 -3.30 -21.97 24.87
N ASP A 262 -3.79 -23.18 25.06
CA ASP A 262 -4.37 -24.02 24.01
C ASP A 262 -5.65 -24.71 24.52
N SER A 263 -6.22 -25.64 23.74
CA SER A 263 -7.43 -26.37 24.11
C SER A 263 -7.28 -27.25 25.38
N SER A 264 -6.05 -27.51 25.84
CA SER A 264 -5.77 -28.27 27.07
C SER A 264 -5.60 -27.37 28.30
N GLY A 265 -5.57 -26.04 28.12
CA GLY A 265 -5.51 -25.05 29.20
C GLY A 265 -4.30 -24.12 29.10
N GLU A 266 -3.93 -23.55 30.24
CA GLU A 266 -2.82 -22.60 30.36
C GLU A 266 -1.49 -23.30 30.62
N TRP A 267 -0.44 -22.81 29.97
CA TRP A 267 0.93 -23.30 30.05
C TRP A 267 1.86 -22.18 30.47
N THR A 268 2.80 -22.49 31.36
CA THR A 268 3.87 -21.57 31.79
C THR A 268 5.23 -22.19 31.53
N GLY A 269 6.23 -21.38 31.21
CA GLY A 269 7.52 -21.90 30.77
C GLY A 269 8.61 -20.86 30.56
N ASP A 270 9.76 -21.34 30.08
CA ASP A 270 10.97 -20.56 29.79
C ASP A 270 11.16 -20.25 28.29
N GLY A 271 10.11 -20.49 27.48
CA GLY A 271 10.14 -20.37 26.02
C GLY A 271 10.44 -21.67 25.29
N LYS A 272 10.90 -22.70 26.01
CA LYS A 272 11.17 -24.04 25.47
C LYS A 272 10.48 -25.15 26.26
N ASN A 273 10.58 -25.10 27.58
CA ASN A 273 10.01 -26.07 28.49
C ASN A 273 8.72 -25.52 29.10
N TRP A 274 7.64 -26.28 28.96
CA TRP A 274 6.29 -25.84 29.30
C TRP A 274 5.66 -26.78 30.29
N THR A 275 4.98 -26.23 31.29
CA THR A 275 4.19 -26.98 32.28
C THR A 275 2.75 -26.48 32.25
N ASN A 276 1.80 -27.39 32.07
CA ASN A 276 0.38 -27.07 32.15
C ASN A 276 0.03 -26.72 33.60
N VAL A 277 -0.57 -25.55 33.80
CA VAL A 277 -0.85 -25.00 35.13
C VAL A 277 -1.83 -25.87 35.91
N LYS A 278 -2.78 -26.53 35.22
CA LYS A 278 -3.83 -27.34 35.86
C LYS A 278 -3.42 -28.79 36.05
N THR A 279 -2.80 -29.41 35.05
CA THR A 279 -2.52 -30.86 35.06
C THR A 279 -1.11 -31.20 35.51
N GLY A 280 -0.16 -30.26 35.48
CA GLY A 280 1.25 -30.52 35.72
C GLY A 280 1.95 -31.26 34.57
N GLU A 281 1.25 -31.51 33.45
CA GLU A 281 1.83 -32.10 32.24
C GLU A 281 2.98 -31.23 31.73
N LYS A 282 4.05 -31.87 31.24
CA LYS A 282 5.24 -31.18 30.73
C LYS A 282 5.42 -31.43 29.24
N LYS A 283 5.76 -30.39 28.47
CA LYS A 283 6.09 -30.45 27.04
C LYS A 283 7.32 -29.61 26.74
N SER A 284 8.05 -29.97 25.69
CA SER A 284 9.18 -29.20 25.17
C SER A 284 8.96 -28.83 23.70
N GLY A 285 9.18 -27.56 23.35
CA GLY A 285 8.98 -27.05 22.01
C GLY A 285 8.92 -25.53 21.95
N THR A 286 8.72 -25.01 20.74
CA THR A 286 8.58 -23.57 20.49
C THR A 286 7.13 -23.21 20.24
N VAL A 287 6.70 -22.05 20.74
CA VAL A 287 5.35 -21.53 20.54
C VAL A 287 5.39 -20.18 19.83
N ALA A 288 4.48 -19.98 18.89
CA ALA A 288 4.32 -18.73 18.17
C ALA A 288 2.85 -18.46 17.87
N LEU A 289 2.49 -17.17 17.85
CA LEU A 289 1.22 -16.69 17.30
C LEU A 289 1.56 -15.60 16.28
N ALA A 290 1.29 -15.89 15.02
CA ALA A 290 1.58 -15.00 13.90
C ALA A 290 0.59 -13.84 13.83
N GLU A 291 1.01 -12.73 13.22
CA GLU A 291 0.18 -11.53 13.05
C GLU A 291 -1.10 -11.75 12.23
N HIS A 292 -1.13 -12.82 11.43
CA HIS A 292 -2.25 -13.20 10.57
C HIS A 292 -3.16 -14.28 11.16
N GLY A 293 -3.09 -14.52 12.48
CA GLY A 293 -4.08 -15.36 13.16
C GLY A 293 -3.77 -16.85 13.19
N GLU A 294 -2.51 -17.23 13.04
CA GLU A 294 -2.06 -18.62 13.15
C GLU A 294 -1.27 -18.85 14.45
N PHE A 295 -1.78 -19.73 15.29
CA PHE A 295 -1.06 -20.27 16.44
C PHE A 295 -0.32 -21.55 16.02
N ARG A 296 0.95 -21.66 16.40
CA ARG A 296 1.75 -22.88 16.22
C ARG A 296 2.47 -23.24 17.51
N PHE A 297 2.32 -24.49 17.95
CA PHE A 297 3.23 -25.14 18.87
C PHE A 297 4.01 -26.21 18.11
N LYS A 298 5.33 -26.04 18.01
CA LYS A 298 6.23 -26.98 17.35
C LYS A 298 7.03 -27.74 18.41
N PRO A 299 6.65 -28.99 18.74
CA PRO A 299 7.38 -29.79 19.73
C PRO A 299 8.78 -30.14 19.23
N ASP A 300 9.68 -30.48 20.15
CA ASP A 300 11.02 -31.00 19.79
C ASP A 300 10.94 -32.31 18.99
N LYS A 301 9.89 -33.10 19.22
CA LYS A 301 9.56 -34.34 18.50
C LYS A 301 8.05 -34.40 18.24
N GLY A 302 7.65 -34.72 17.02
CA GLY A 302 6.25 -34.88 16.62
C GLY A 302 5.73 -33.75 15.73
N ASP A 303 4.43 -33.80 15.46
CA ASP A 303 3.75 -32.85 14.57
C ASP A 303 3.43 -31.54 15.27
N ALA A 304 3.39 -30.46 14.49
CA ALA A 304 3.01 -29.15 15.00
C ALA A 304 1.51 -29.12 15.30
N VAL A 305 1.15 -28.61 16.48
CA VAL A 305 -0.24 -28.22 16.77
C VAL A 305 -0.46 -26.86 16.13
N VAL A 306 -1.47 -26.76 15.27
CA VAL A 306 -1.82 -25.53 14.57
C VAL A 306 -3.28 -25.19 14.84
N ALA A 307 -3.54 -23.97 15.29
CA ALA A 307 -4.87 -23.40 15.38
C ALA A 307 -4.92 -22.11 14.58
N GLN A 308 -6.07 -21.83 13.97
CA GLN A 308 -6.27 -20.65 13.12
C GLN A 308 -7.49 -19.88 13.59
N SER A 309 -7.45 -18.56 13.42
CA SER A 309 -8.64 -17.74 13.58
C SER A 309 -9.66 -18.06 12.47
N PRO A 310 -10.96 -17.86 12.70
CA PRO A 310 -11.99 -17.99 11.69
C PRO A 310 -11.72 -17.13 10.45
N GLN A 311 -11.11 -15.96 10.64
CA GLN A 311 -10.68 -15.05 9.58
C GLN A 311 -9.64 -15.71 8.67
N LEU A 312 -8.55 -16.24 9.25
CA LEU A 312 -7.50 -16.88 8.48
C LEU A 312 -8.01 -18.11 7.71
N GLU A 313 -8.91 -18.88 8.32
CA GLU A 313 -9.54 -20.03 7.65
C GLU A 313 -10.38 -19.59 6.44
N ARG A 314 -11.16 -18.51 6.58
CA ARG A 314 -11.91 -17.93 5.44
C ARG A 314 -10.96 -17.40 4.35
N ILE A 315 -9.87 -16.74 4.73
CA ILE A 315 -8.82 -16.27 3.81
C ILE A 315 -8.25 -17.45 3.02
N ASN A 316 -7.84 -18.53 3.70
CA ASN A 316 -7.30 -19.72 3.05
C ASN A 316 -8.31 -20.34 2.08
N LYS A 317 -9.58 -20.47 2.50
CA LYS A 317 -10.66 -20.97 1.65
C LYS A 317 -10.89 -20.09 0.41
N MET A 318 -10.81 -18.77 0.55
CA MET A 318 -10.91 -17.84 -0.58
C MET A 318 -9.71 -17.95 -1.52
N GLN A 319 -8.49 -18.09 -0.99
CA GLN A 319 -7.30 -18.34 -1.82
C GLN A 319 -7.42 -19.63 -2.61
N GLU A 320 -7.91 -20.71 -2.00
CA GLU A 320 -8.19 -21.98 -2.67
C GLU A 320 -9.27 -21.83 -3.75
N GLU A 321 -10.35 -21.10 -3.47
CA GLU A 321 -11.40 -20.82 -4.45
C GLU A 321 -10.84 -20.05 -5.65
N ILE A 322 -10.09 -18.98 -5.42
CA ILE A 322 -9.45 -18.17 -6.48
C ILE A 322 -8.44 -19.02 -7.26
N THR A 323 -7.65 -19.84 -6.57
CA THR A 323 -6.69 -20.76 -7.20
C THR A 323 -7.41 -21.74 -8.12
N ARG A 324 -8.50 -22.36 -7.65
CA ARG A 324 -9.29 -23.31 -8.42
C ARG A 324 -9.98 -22.65 -9.61
N GLN A 325 -10.54 -21.46 -9.43
CA GLN A 325 -11.34 -20.79 -10.45
C GLN A 325 -10.46 -20.14 -11.54
N TYR A 326 -9.32 -19.55 -11.16
CA TYR A 326 -8.51 -18.72 -12.04
C TYR A 326 -7.09 -19.24 -12.28
N GLY A 327 -6.65 -20.29 -11.59
CA GLY A 327 -5.31 -20.88 -11.74
C GLY A 327 -4.18 -20.09 -11.04
N ILE A 328 -4.52 -19.04 -10.31
CA ILE A 328 -3.56 -18.22 -9.56
C ILE A 328 -2.97 -19.00 -8.40
N LYS A 329 -1.68 -18.82 -8.12
CA LYS A 329 -1.03 -19.30 -6.90
C LYS A 329 -0.77 -18.13 -5.97
N PHE A 330 -0.80 -18.35 -4.66
CA PHE A 330 -0.41 -17.34 -3.67
C PHE A 330 0.97 -17.68 -3.11
N ALA A 331 1.82 -16.66 -2.94
CA ALA A 331 3.06 -16.80 -2.20
C ALA A 331 2.78 -17.19 -0.75
N LYS A 332 3.64 -18.04 -0.17
CA LYS A 332 3.47 -18.48 1.22
C LYS A 332 3.86 -17.33 2.17
N PRO A 333 3.24 -17.23 3.35
CA PRO A 333 3.63 -16.20 4.32
C PRO A 333 5.10 -16.36 4.72
N GLY A 334 5.86 -15.26 4.70
CA GLY A 334 7.30 -15.25 4.96
C GLY A 334 8.17 -15.75 3.81
N GLU A 335 7.58 -16.14 2.68
CA GLU A 335 8.33 -16.48 1.48
C GLU A 335 9.10 -15.24 1.00
N LYS A 336 10.40 -15.43 0.73
CA LYS A 336 11.29 -14.37 0.27
C LYS A 336 11.29 -14.33 -1.25
N VAL A 337 11.12 -13.14 -1.82
CA VAL A 337 11.50 -12.89 -3.21
C VAL A 337 12.89 -12.26 -3.23
N LYS A 338 13.80 -12.85 -4.01
CA LYS A 338 15.09 -12.21 -4.28
C LYS A 338 14.83 -11.02 -5.20
N ASN A 339 15.31 -9.83 -4.83
CA ASN A 339 15.23 -8.69 -5.72
C ASN A 339 16.29 -8.85 -6.83
N GLU A 340 15.93 -9.56 -7.91
CA GLU A 340 16.85 -9.97 -8.98
C GLU A 340 17.16 -8.85 -10.00
N GLY A 341 16.70 -7.62 -9.77
CA GLY A 341 16.78 -6.52 -10.74
C GLY A 341 18.03 -5.64 -10.67
N ARG A 342 19.11 -6.04 -10.01
CA ARG A 342 20.19 -5.08 -9.66
C ARG A 342 21.38 -5.06 -10.61
N VAL A 343 21.89 -3.85 -10.84
CA VAL A 343 23.16 -3.59 -11.52
C VAL A 343 24.31 -4.12 -10.64
N PRO A 344 25.27 -4.88 -11.18
CA PRO A 344 26.44 -5.32 -10.42
C PRO A 344 27.14 -4.15 -9.72
N GLY A 345 27.25 -4.19 -8.39
CA GLY A 345 27.98 -3.20 -7.58
C GLY A 345 27.15 -2.41 -6.57
N GLU A 346 25.81 -2.44 -6.63
CA GLU A 346 24.99 -1.79 -5.61
C GLU A 346 24.78 -2.68 -4.36
N PRO A 347 24.69 -2.13 -3.13
CA PRO A 347 24.59 -2.90 -1.87
C PRO A 347 23.26 -3.66 -1.75
N GLN A 348 23.27 -4.99 -1.86
CA GLN A 348 22.08 -5.85 -1.95
C GLN A 348 20.92 -5.36 -1.08
N GLU A 349 19.79 -5.03 -1.72
CA GLU A 349 18.58 -4.69 -1.00
C GLU A 349 18.10 -5.88 -0.18
N ASP A 350 17.53 -5.58 1.00
CA ASP A 350 16.92 -6.60 1.83
C ASP A 350 15.84 -7.34 1.02
N PRO A 351 15.74 -8.68 1.17
CA PRO A 351 14.71 -9.45 0.50
C PRO A 351 13.32 -8.93 0.89
N ILE A 352 12.38 -8.92 -0.06
CA ILE A 352 10.99 -8.59 0.22
C ILE A 352 10.27 -9.88 0.63
N TYR A 353 9.36 -9.78 1.60
CA TYR A 353 8.64 -10.93 2.14
C TYR A 353 7.15 -10.89 1.79
N ALA A 354 6.61 -12.04 1.40
CA ALA A 354 5.18 -12.23 1.26
C ALA A 354 4.48 -12.23 2.64
N GLY A 355 3.37 -11.50 2.72
CA GLY A 355 2.42 -11.53 3.82
C GLY A 355 1.16 -12.31 3.46
N VAL A 356 0.14 -12.16 4.30
CA VAL A 356 -1.19 -12.76 4.08
C VAL A 356 -2.14 -11.68 3.57
N PRO A 357 -2.87 -11.87 2.46
CA PRO A 357 -3.95 -10.97 2.10
C PRO A 357 -5.11 -11.09 3.10
N SER A 358 -5.79 -9.98 3.35
CA SER A 358 -7.05 -9.93 4.09
C SER A 358 -8.23 -10.40 3.23
N GLU A 359 -9.37 -10.72 3.85
CA GLU A 359 -10.61 -11.07 3.13
C GLU A 359 -11.05 -9.96 2.17
N ALA A 360 -10.94 -8.69 2.58
CA ALA A 360 -11.29 -7.54 1.74
C ALA A 360 -10.44 -7.50 0.47
N GLU A 361 -9.13 -7.71 0.58
CA GLU A 361 -8.21 -7.71 -0.57
C GLU A 361 -8.50 -8.87 -1.52
N LEU A 362 -8.83 -10.05 -0.99
CA LEU A 362 -9.21 -11.21 -1.82
C LEU A 362 -10.55 -11.01 -2.51
N ASN A 363 -11.51 -10.31 -1.89
CA ASN A 363 -12.78 -9.96 -2.53
C ASN A 363 -12.55 -9.01 -3.72
N VAL A 364 -11.74 -7.96 -3.54
CA VAL A 364 -11.36 -7.05 -4.64
C VAL A 364 -10.66 -7.83 -5.75
N LEU A 365 -9.69 -8.70 -5.41
CA LEU A 365 -9.02 -9.54 -6.39
C LEU A 365 -10.02 -10.43 -7.16
N LYS A 366 -10.94 -11.09 -6.45
CA LYS A 366 -11.96 -11.95 -7.07
C LYS A 366 -12.88 -11.17 -8.02
N ASP A 367 -13.29 -9.97 -7.62
CA ASP A 367 -14.14 -9.10 -8.43
C ASP A 367 -13.40 -8.59 -9.67
N VAL A 368 -12.16 -8.14 -9.51
CA VAL A 368 -11.30 -7.72 -10.62
C VAL A 368 -11.12 -8.86 -11.62
N LEU A 369 -10.72 -10.05 -11.16
CA LEU A 369 -10.52 -11.22 -12.01
C LEU A 369 -11.80 -11.61 -12.77
N LYS A 370 -12.94 -11.62 -12.09
CA LYS A 370 -14.26 -11.89 -12.69
C LYS A 370 -14.58 -10.91 -13.81
N ASN A 371 -14.26 -9.64 -13.60
CA ASN A 371 -14.57 -8.54 -14.50
C ASN A 371 -13.50 -8.34 -15.60
N THR A 372 -12.40 -9.08 -15.58
CA THR A 372 -11.46 -9.12 -16.70
C THR A 372 -11.96 -10.03 -17.82
N SER A 373 -11.47 -9.76 -19.04
CA SER A 373 -11.73 -10.59 -20.22
C SER A 373 -10.84 -11.84 -20.29
N HIS A 374 -9.87 -12.00 -19.38
CA HIS A 374 -9.05 -13.20 -19.31
C HIS A 374 -9.72 -14.25 -18.41
N GLU A 375 -9.56 -15.54 -18.73
CA GLU A 375 -10.20 -16.64 -18.00
C GLU A 375 -9.22 -17.45 -17.15
N ASN A 376 -7.95 -17.51 -17.56
CA ASN A 376 -7.02 -18.46 -16.99
C ASN A 376 -5.65 -17.82 -16.72
N TYR A 377 -5.43 -17.51 -15.45
CA TYR A 377 -4.18 -17.00 -14.92
C TYR A 377 -3.27 -18.12 -14.39
N SER A 378 -3.43 -19.36 -14.88
CA SER A 378 -2.64 -20.52 -14.46
C SER A 378 -1.14 -20.27 -14.52
N GLY A 379 -0.47 -20.38 -13.38
CA GLY A 379 0.96 -20.12 -13.24
C GLY A 379 1.29 -18.66 -12.90
N MET A 380 0.31 -17.77 -12.77
CA MET A 380 0.51 -16.48 -12.11
C MET A 380 0.69 -16.71 -10.62
N LYS A 381 1.69 -16.09 -10.01
CA LYS A 381 1.88 -16.11 -8.56
C LYS A 381 1.66 -14.72 -7.97
N MET A 382 0.72 -14.60 -7.05
CA MET A 382 0.40 -13.37 -6.33
C MET A 382 1.25 -13.23 -5.06
N TRP A 383 1.83 -12.07 -4.88
CA TRP A 383 2.66 -11.69 -3.74
C TRP A 383 2.03 -10.48 -3.05
N PHE A 384 1.34 -10.69 -1.92
CA PHE A 384 0.88 -9.59 -1.08
C PHE A 384 1.99 -9.21 -0.12
N ILE A 385 2.75 -8.17 -0.43
CA ILE A 385 3.94 -7.82 0.33
C ILE A 385 3.57 -7.33 1.74
N ARG A 386 4.32 -7.78 2.75
CA ARG A 386 4.07 -7.39 4.16
C ARG A 386 4.17 -5.87 4.33
N ALA A 387 3.36 -5.33 5.22
CA ALA A 387 3.29 -3.88 5.44
C ALA A 387 4.61 -3.32 6.03
N ASP A 388 5.28 -4.07 6.89
CA ASP A 388 6.54 -3.70 7.55
C ASP A 388 7.77 -3.77 6.63
N GLU A 389 7.64 -4.35 5.44
CA GLU A 389 8.72 -4.48 4.46
C GLU A 389 8.74 -3.31 3.44
N ASN A 390 7.85 -2.32 3.60
CA ASN A 390 7.75 -1.25 2.62
C ASN A 390 8.88 -0.23 2.77
N LYS A 391 9.81 -0.23 1.81
CA LYS A 391 10.82 0.83 1.65
C LYS A 391 10.59 1.71 0.43
N ALA A 392 9.50 1.50 -0.33
CA ALA A 392 9.25 2.17 -1.61
C ALA A 392 7.86 2.80 -1.72
N ASP A 393 7.77 3.97 -2.37
CA ASP A 393 6.52 4.65 -2.73
C ASP A 393 5.85 4.02 -3.96
N LEU A 394 5.69 2.70 -3.98
CA LEU A 394 5.12 1.96 -5.11
C LEU A 394 3.82 1.23 -4.70
N TYR A 395 2.85 1.20 -5.61
CA TYR A 395 1.52 0.61 -5.40
C TYR A 395 1.48 -0.89 -5.76
N GLY A 396 2.09 -1.28 -6.87
CA GLY A 396 2.12 -2.66 -7.36
C GLY A 396 3.24 -2.87 -8.35
N ALA A 397 3.43 -4.12 -8.76
CA ALA A 397 4.29 -4.46 -9.89
C ALA A 397 3.94 -5.83 -10.49
N TYR A 398 3.87 -5.93 -11.81
CA TYR A 398 3.85 -7.20 -12.52
C TYR A 398 5.24 -7.51 -13.09
N LYS A 399 5.85 -8.62 -12.66
CA LYS A 399 7.11 -9.11 -13.25
C LYS A 399 6.89 -10.44 -13.93
N GLY A 400 7.30 -10.56 -15.19
CA GLY A 400 7.54 -11.88 -15.76
C GLY A 400 8.61 -12.64 -14.98
N GLU A 401 8.49 -13.97 -14.84
CA GLU A 401 9.66 -14.75 -14.43
C GLU A 401 10.76 -14.57 -15.47
N GLN A 402 11.98 -14.25 -15.02
CA GLN A 402 13.19 -14.29 -15.84
C GLN A 402 14.18 -15.31 -15.30
N GLY A 403 14.80 -16.04 -16.23
CA GLY A 403 16.11 -16.64 -16.02
C GLY A 403 17.22 -15.59 -16.19
N ASP A 404 18.33 -15.85 -15.49
CA ASP A 404 19.51 -15.00 -15.28
C ASP A 404 20.03 -14.21 -16.49
N LYS A 405 19.71 -12.91 -16.63
CA LYS A 405 20.61 -11.88 -17.22
C LYS A 405 20.34 -10.47 -16.65
N PRO A 406 21.39 -9.67 -16.35
CA PRO A 406 21.25 -8.33 -15.80
C PRO A 406 20.86 -7.27 -16.85
N ALA A 407 20.00 -6.33 -16.48
CA ALA A 407 19.64 -5.13 -17.25
C ALA A 407 20.01 -3.82 -16.50
N THR A 408 20.19 -2.74 -17.25
CA THR A 408 20.64 -1.38 -16.85
C THR A 408 19.47 -0.39 -16.77
N PRO A 409 19.61 0.80 -16.15
CA PRO A 409 18.77 1.20 -15.03
C PRO A 409 17.66 2.22 -15.33
N HIS A 410 16.73 2.24 -14.39
CA HIS A 410 15.54 3.08 -14.25
C HIS A 410 14.45 2.70 -15.23
N GLU A 411 13.69 1.70 -14.82
CA GLU A 411 12.41 1.26 -15.33
C GLU A 411 11.36 1.79 -14.34
N CYS A 412 10.06 1.78 -14.65
CA CYS A 412 9.08 1.73 -13.56
C CYS A 412 9.55 0.61 -12.63
N ASN A 413 9.94 0.91 -11.38
CA ASN A 413 10.82 0.05 -10.56
C ASN A 413 10.26 -1.36 -10.25
N GLY A 414 9.18 -1.78 -10.92
CA GLY A 414 8.72 -3.16 -10.96
C GLY A 414 8.18 -3.73 -12.28
N CYS A 415 7.97 -3.00 -13.39
CA CYS A 415 7.07 -3.48 -14.47
C CYS A 415 7.68 -3.77 -15.85
N HIS A 416 8.96 -3.44 -16.11
CA HIS A 416 9.48 -3.48 -17.48
C HIS A 416 10.88 -4.08 -17.67
N ASN A 417 11.04 -5.39 -17.48
CA ASN A 417 12.21 -6.10 -18.04
C ASN A 417 11.82 -6.95 -19.27
N PRO A 418 12.03 -6.46 -20.52
CA PRO A 418 11.58 -7.10 -21.75
C PRO A 418 12.44 -8.27 -22.26
N LYS A 419 13.39 -8.81 -21.49
CA LYS A 419 14.30 -9.88 -21.97
C LYS A 419 14.37 -11.12 -21.08
N ALA A 420 13.26 -11.85 -20.92
CA ALA A 420 13.32 -13.30 -20.73
C ALA A 420 11.94 -13.95 -20.92
N ILE A 421 11.89 -15.00 -21.75
CA ILE A 421 10.69 -15.82 -21.94
C ILE A 421 11.16 -17.26 -22.04
N THR A 422 11.03 -18.01 -20.94
CA THR A 422 10.65 -19.44 -20.89
C THR A 422 10.64 -19.88 -19.42
N ASP A 423 9.45 -20.18 -18.89
CA ASP A 423 9.13 -21.37 -18.06
C ASP A 423 8.03 -21.22 -16.97
N ALA A 424 7.58 -20.00 -16.64
CA ALA A 424 6.20 -19.79 -16.15
C ALA A 424 5.45 -18.78 -17.01
N LYS A 425 4.43 -19.24 -17.74
CA LYS A 425 3.71 -18.44 -18.75
C LYS A 425 3.11 -17.14 -18.18
N ASN A 426 2.73 -17.11 -16.91
CA ASN A 426 1.89 -16.05 -16.35
C ASN A 426 2.55 -15.15 -15.27
N GLY A 427 3.82 -15.36 -14.91
CA GLY A 427 4.64 -14.42 -14.11
C GLY A 427 4.23 -14.23 -12.64
N ASN A 428 4.86 -13.25 -11.98
CA ASN A 428 4.59 -12.84 -10.60
C ASN A 428 3.88 -11.48 -10.58
N MET A 429 2.83 -11.35 -9.77
CA MET A 429 2.16 -10.08 -9.48
C MET A 429 2.40 -9.72 -8.02
N TYR A 430 3.01 -8.56 -7.80
CA TYR A 430 3.30 -8.00 -6.49
C TYR A 430 2.28 -6.91 -6.17
N VAL A 431 1.56 -7.11 -5.07
CA VAL A 431 0.67 -6.11 -4.48
C VAL A 431 1.42 -5.49 -3.31
N LEU A 432 1.81 -4.23 -3.45
CA LEU A 432 2.64 -3.55 -2.47
C LEU A 432 1.79 -2.89 -1.38
N PRO A 433 2.35 -2.60 -0.20
CA PRO A 433 1.60 -2.08 0.94
C PRO A 433 0.84 -0.78 0.66
N LEU A 434 1.27 0.01 -0.32
CA LEU A 434 0.58 1.24 -0.70
C LEU A 434 -0.77 1.00 -1.35
N ALA A 435 -0.87 0.07 -2.31
CA ALA A 435 -2.16 -0.29 -2.93
C ALA A 435 -3.14 -0.95 -1.94
N ARG A 436 -2.61 -1.58 -0.89
CA ARG A 436 -3.39 -2.30 0.12
C ARG A 436 -4.16 -1.38 1.07
N GLN A 437 -3.88 -0.07 1.05
CA GLN A 437 -4.47 0.91 1.97
C GLN A 437 -5.92 1.25 1.66
N GLU A 438 -6.27 1.28 0.38
CA GLU A 438 -7.62 1.59 -0.09
C GLU A 438 -8.06 0.46 -1.01
N MET A 439 -9.20 -0.15 -0.74
CA MET A 439 -9.65 -1.30 -1.52
C MET A 439 -10.09 -0.90 -2.93
N ASN A 440 -10.72 0.26 -3.05
CA ASN A 440 -11.40 0.72 -4.25
C ASN A 440 -10.87 2.09 -4.70
N GLY A 441 -11.26 2.49 -5.91
CA GLY A 441 -10.92 3.80 -6.45
C GLY A 441 -9.55 3.82 -7.11
N ALA A 442 -9.24 4.94 -7.76
CA ALA A 442 -8.15 5.03 -8.72
C ALA A 442 -6.74 4.96 -8.10
N GLN A 443 -6.62 5.14 -6.78
CA GLN A 443 -5.37 4.96 -6.03
C GLN A 443 -5.41 3.71 -5.14
N GLY A 444 -6.46 2.89 -5.26
CA GLY A 444 -6.66 1.70 -4.45
C GLY A 444 -6.12 0.42 -5.09
N LEU A 445 -6.36 -0.68 -4.39
CA LEU A 445 -6.03 -2.03 -4.81
C LEU A 445 -6.72 -2.39 -6.12
N GLU A 446 -8.00 -2.04 -6.29
CA GLU A 446 -8.77 -2.31 -7.50
C GLU A 446 -8.08 -1.74 -8.76
N ALA A 447 -7.74 -0.45 -8.74
CA ALA A 447 -7.03 0.21 -9.84
C ALA A 447 -5.69 -0.46 -10.13
N THR A 448 -4.92 -0.70 -9.06
CA THR A 448 -3.60 -1.35 -9.14
C THR A 448 -3.72 -2.72 -9.80
N LEU A 449 -4.68 -3.55 -9.37
CA LEU A 449 -4.87 -4.87 -9.96
C LEU A 449 -5.27 -4.79 -11.43
N TYR A 450 -6.19 -3.90 -11.82
CA TYR A 450 -6.51 -3.73 -13.24
C TYR A 450 -5.32 -3.25 -14.07
N HIS A 451 -4.52 -2.33 -13.54
CA HIS A 451 -3.31 -1.83 -14.18
C HIS A 451 -2.30 -2.97 -14.42
N GLU A 452 -1.96 -3.71 -13.37
CA GLU A 452 -0.99 -4.80 -13.44
C GLU A 452 -1.51 -5.98 -14.30
N LEU A 453 -2.81 -6.26 -14.28
CA LEU A 453 -3.42 -7.21 -15.20
C LEU A 453 -3.41 -6.71 -16.65
N GLY A 454 -3.45 -5.40 -16.87
CA GLY A 454 -3.20 -4.80 -18.19
C GLY A 454 -1.81 -5.13 -18.72
N HIS A 455 -0.78 -5.08 -17.87
CA HIS A 455 0.56 -5.55 -18.23
C HIS A 455 0.62 -7.05 -18.48
N HIS A 456 -0.10 -7.85 -17.68
CA HIS A 456 -0.21 -9.28 -17.94
C HIS A 456 -0.84 -9.57 -19.32
N GLU A 457 -1.94 -8.91 -19.67
CA GLU A 457 -2.59 -9.02 -20.98
C GLU A 457 -1.67 -8.60 -22.12
N GLN A 458 -0.92 -7.51 -21.92
CA GLN A 458 0.12 -7.10 -22.86
C GLN A 458 1.17 -8.21 -23.04
N LYS A 459 1.64 -8.84 -21.97
CA LYS A 459 2.61 -9.95 -22.06
C LYS A 459 2.06 -11.13 -22.85
N MET A 460 0.86 -11.59 -22.52
CA MET A 460 0.23 -12.74 -23.16
C MET A 460 -0.07 -12.49 -24.64
N GLY A 461 -0.44 -11.25 -24.98
CA GLY A 461 -0.64 -10.82 -26.37
C GLY A 461 0.65 -10.51 -27.14
N LYS A 462 1.84 -10.78 -26.57
CA LYS A 462 3.16 -10.38 -27.11
C LYS A 462 3.27 -8.88 -27.40
N MET A 463 2.60 -8.06 -26.59
CA MET A 463 2.65 -6.59 -26.62
C MET A 463 3.69 -6.01 -25.65
N LEU A 464 4.25 -6.83 -24.75
CA LEU A 464 5.25 -6.37 -23.76
C LEU A 464 6.63 -6.23 -24.40
N GLY A 465 7.28 -5.09 -24.16
CA GLY A 465 8.65 -4.78 -24.58
C GLY A 465 8.75 -3.81 -25.75
N ASP A 466 7.81 -3.83 -26.70
CA ASP A 466 7.83 -2.92 -27.85
C ASP A 466 6.44 -2.84 -28.52
N MET A 467 5.42 -2.31 -27.82
CA MET A 467 4.08 -2.11 -28.42
C MET A 467 4.16 -1.42 -29.79
N VAL A 468 5.11 -0.50 -29.96
CA VAL A 468 5.39 0.22 -31.21
C VAL A 468 6.56 -0.35 -32.03
N GLY A 469 7.49 -1.07 -31.40
CA GLY A 469 8.77 -1.44 -32.01
C GLY A 469 8.68 -2.52 -33.09
N PRO A 470 9.82 -2.90 -33.70
CA PRO A 470 9.86 -3.89 -34.77
C PRO A 470 9.36 -5.27 -34.32
N GLU A 471 9.62 -5.64 -33.06
CA GLU A 471 9.17 -6.89 -32.46
C GLU A 471 7.69 -6.89 -32.04
N GLY A 472 7.02 -5.72 -32.09
CA GLY A 472 5.60 -5.62 -31.79
C GLY A 472 4.73 -6.43 -32.75
N THR A 473 3.57 -6.89 -32.29
CA THR A 473 2.57 -7.50 -33.17
C THR A 473 1.90 -6.43 -34.03
N LYS A 474 1.23 -6.84 -35.10
CA LYS A 474 0.44 -5.90 -35.93
C LYS A 474 -0.64 -5.22 -35.08
N GLU A 475 -1.26 -6.00 -34.21
CA GLU A 475 -2.28 -5.56 -33.26
C GLU A 475 -1.72 -4.56 -32.24
N SER A 476 -0.56 -4.84 -31.64
CA SER A 476 0.06 -3.93 -30.67
C SER A 476 0.46 -2.60 -31.31
N ARG A 477 1.07 -2.65 -32.51
CA ARG A 477 1.47 -1.43 -33.23
C ARG A 477 0.27 -0.61 -33.64
N LYS A 478 -0.81 -1.26 -34.08
CA LYS A 478 -2.06 -0.58 -34.39
C LYS A 478 -2.62 0.10 -33.14
N LEU A 479 -2.70 -0.61 -32.02
CA LEU A 479 -3.21 -0.07 -30.76
C LEU A 479 -2.37 1.14 -30.32
N ALA A 480 -1.05 1.03 -30.36
CA ALA A 480 -0.16 2.13 -30.02
C ALA A 480 -0.33 3.34 -30.96
N ALA A 481 -0.47 3.12 -32.27
CA ALA A 481 -0.76 4.17 -33.24
C ALA A 481 -2.12 4.85 -32.99
N ASP A 482 -3.14 4.07 -32.64
CA ASP A 482 -4.46 4.59 -32.27
C ASP A 482 -4.39 5.45 -30.98
N MET A 483 -3.48 5.11 -30.06
CA MET A 483 -3.12 5.90 -28.86
C MET A 483 -2.16 7.08 -29.16
N GLY A 484 -1.76 7.31 -30.41
CA GLY A 484 -0.88 8.42 -30.81
C GLY A 484 0.63 8.15 -30.70
N TRP A 485 1.03 6.93 -30.36
CA TRP A 485 2.44 6.52 -30.32
C TRP A 485 2.90 5.96 -31.66
N GLN A 486 4.19 6.10 -31.93
CA GLN A 486 4.84 5.43 -33.05
C GLN A 486 6.30 5.11 -32.74
N TRP A 487 6.90 4.24 -33.54
CA TRP A 487 8.32 3.93 -33.43
C TRP A 487 9.16 4.93 -34.22
N SER A 488 10.20 5.46 -33.59
CA SER A 488 11.20 6.27 -34.27
C SER A 488 12.34 5.39 -34.78
N GLU A 489 12.40 5.13 -36.09
CA GLU A 489 13.51 4.37 -36.68
C GLU A 489 14.87 5.02 -36.43
N ARG A 490 14.91 6.36 -36.36
CA ARG A 490 16.13 7.12 -36.09
C ARG A 490 16.64 6.93 -34.67
N LEU A 491 15.74 6.95 -33.70
CA LEU A 491 16.09 6.93 -32.27
C LEU A 491 15.96 5.54 -31.65
N LYS A 492 15.42 4.56 -32.39
CA LYS A 492 15.13 3.19 -31.94
C LYS A 492 14.39 3.18 -30.61
N THR A 493 13.32 3.97 -30.53
CA THR A 493 12.54 4.20 -29.30
C THR A 493 11.12 4.67 -29.62
N PRO A 494 10.14 4.44 -28.73
CA PRO A 494 8.80 5.01 -28.85
C PRO A 494 8.81 6.54 -28.80
N VAL A 495 7.98 7.16 -29.64
CA VAL A 495 7.71 8.60 -29.61
C VAL A 495 6.21 8.86 -29.66
N LEU A 496 5.76 9.84 -28.90
CA LEU A 496 4.38 10.31 -28.85
C LEU A 496 4.19 11.48 -29.81
N GLN A 497 3.13 11.45 -30.62
CA GLN A 497 2.79 12.53 -31.54
C GLN A 497 1.94 13.60 -30.86
N ASP A 498 2.31 14.87 -30.99
CA ASP A 498 1.50 16.01 -30.56
C ASP A 498 0.45 16.43 -31.61
N LYS A 499 -0.48 17.32 -31.23
CA LYS A 499 -1.56 17.84 -32.08
C LYS A 499 -1.06 18.55 -33.35
N THR A 500 0.18 19.02 -33.36
CA THR A 500 0.81 19.73 -34.49
C THR A 500 1.65 18.81 -35.38
N GLY A 501 1.84 17.55 -35.00
CA GLY A 501 2.69 16.58 -35.70
C GLY A 501 4.15 16.57 -35.24
N GLY A 502 4.48 17.24 -34.13
CA GLY A 502 5.76 17.07 -33.45
C GLY A 502 5.85 15.71 -32.75
N LEU A 503 7.05 15.15 -32.67
CA LEU A 503 7.32 13.85 -32.06
C LEU A 503 8.12 14.03 -30.79
N TRP A 504 7.74 13.33 -29.72
CA TRP A 504 8.29 13.52 -28.39
C TRP A 504 8.72 12.18 -27.78
N ARG A 505 9.97 12.09 -27.30
CA ARG A 505 10.50 10.93 -26.57
C ARG A 505 10.51 11.25 -25.08
N PHE A 506 10.10 10.31 -24.24
CA PHE A 506 10.30 10.45 -22.80
C PHE A 506 11.78 10.22 -22.43
N ASP A 507 12.35 11.13 -21.66
CA ASP A 507 13.66 11.03 -21.03
C ASP A 507 13.46 10.63 -19.57
N GLN A 508 13.67 9.35 -19.27
CA GLN A 508 13.34 8.75 -17.99
C GLN A 508 14.23 9.26 -16.85
N GLU A 509 15.50 9.52 -17.11
CA GLU A 509 16.42 10.10 -16.13
C GLU A 509 15.97 11.49 -15.67
N LYS A 510 15.28 12.21 -16.56
CA LYS A 510 14.85 13.60 -16.31
C LYS A 510 13.37 13.73 -16.02
N GLY A 511 12.60 12.65 -16.13
CA GLY A 511 11.15 12.66 -15.94
C GLY A 511 10.41 13.59 -16.90
N GLU A 512 10.90 13.80 -18.12
CA GLU A 512 10.37 14.81 -19.05
C GLU A 512 10.29 14.28 -20.49
N PHE A 513 9.39 14.85 -21.31
CA PHE A 513 9.36 14.62 -22.75
C PHE A 513 10.27 15.60 -23.49
N ARG A 514 11.04 15.08 -24.43
CA ARG A 514 11.93 15.87 -25.30
C ARG A 514 11.52 15.76 -26.74
N TRP A 515 11.54 16.89 -27.44
CA TRP A 515 11.29 16.92 -28.87
C TRP A 515 12.32 16.06 -29.61
N ALA A 516 11.81 15.12 -30.39
CA ALA A 516 12.52 14.02 -31.00
C ALA A 516 12.41 14.02 -32.55
N GLY A 517 11.74 15.02 -33.14
CA GLY A 517 11.59 15.18 -34.60
C GLY A 517 10.16 15.54 -35.03
N GLY A 518 9.86 15.37 -36.31
CA GLY A 518 8.56 15.77 -36.88
C GLY A 518 8.43 17.27 -37.08
N LYS A 519 7.22 17.81 -37.00
CA LYS A 519 7.00 19.26 -37.10
C LYS A 519 7.62 19.95 -35.88
N GLN A 520 8.37 21.03 -36.12
CA GLN A 520 8.93 21.80 -35.03
C GLN A 520 7.81 22.48 -34.22
N PRO A 521 7.86 22.47 -32.88
CA PRO A 521 6.89 23.16 -32.04
C PRO A 521 6.91 24.67 -32.32
N THR A 522 5.75 25.27 -32.57
CA THR A 522 5.62 26.68 -32.94
C THR A 522 5.94 27.64 -31.79
N ASP A 523 5.86 27.16 -30.55
CA ASP A 523 6.19 27.92 -29.35
C ASP A 523 7.66 27.81 -28.93
N GLY A 524 8.49 27.09 -29.69
CA GLY A 524 9.92 26.90 -29.41
C GLY A 524 10.23 26.03 -28.19
N ILE A 525 9.21 25.53 -27.46
CA ILE A 525 9.41 24.66 -26.30
C ILE A 525 9.84 23.28 -26.80
N ARG A 526 10.95 22.75 -26.29
CA ARG A 526 11.52 21.44 -26.68
C ARG A 526 11.58 20.43 -25.53
N ARG A 527 11.11 20.81 -24.35
CA ARG A 527 11.05 20.00 -23.13
C ARG A 527 9.69 20.22 -22.49
N LEU A 528 8.99 19.14 -22.18
CA LEU A 528 7.66 19.18 -21.57
C LEU A 528 7.66 18.28 -20.34
N ASP A 529 7.10 18.75 -19.24
CA ASP A 529 6.68 17.85 -18.17
C ASP A 529 5.53 16.93 -18.66
N PRO A 530 5.22 15.83 -17.95
CA PRO A 530 4.17 14.91 -18.39
C PRO A 530 2.79 15.56 -18.54
N GLU A 531 2.43 16.54 -17.69
CA GLU A 531 1.15 17.25 -17.81
C GLU A 531 1.09 18.07 -19.11
N GLN A 532 2.16 18.81 -19.42
CA GLN A 532 2.28 19.60 -20.64
C GLN A 532 2.24 18.72 -21.89
N MET A 533 2.89 17.55 -21.84
CA MET A 533 2.82 16.59 -22.94
C MET A 533 1.40 16.05 -23.10
N ARG A 534 0.67 15.78 -22.01
CA ARG A 534 -0.71 15.26 -22.06
C ARG A 534 -1.61 16.23 -22.82
N ASP A 535 -1.50 17.51 -22.47
CA ASP A 535 -2.32 18.58 -23.05
C ASP A 535 -1.95 18.84 -24.53
N ARG A 536 -0.69 18.60 -24.92
CA ARG A 536 -0.23 18.72 -26.31
C ARG A 536 -0.44 17.46 -27.16
N ALA A 537 -0.55 16.29 -26.54
CA ALA A 537 -0.63 15.02 -27.25
C ALA A 537 -1.81 15.00 -28.22
N LYS A 538 -1.61 14.37 -29.39
CA LYS A 538 -2.67 14.15 -30.38
C LYS A 538 -3.81 13.32 -29.81
N VAL A 539 -3.45 12.35 -28.96
CA VAL A 539 -4.37 11.57 -28.14
C VAL A 539 -3.91 11.74 -26.70
N PRO A 540 -4.56 12.61 -25.91
CA PRO A 540 -4.19 12.82 -24.51
C PRO A 540 -4.23 11.51 -23.72
N SER A 541 -3.34 11.36 -22.74
CA SER A 541 -3.51 10.32 -21.71
C SER A 541 -4.59 10.72 -20.71
N MET A 542 -5.10 9.75 -19.94
CA MET A 542 -6.02 10.01 -18.83
C MET A 542 -5.38 10.88 -17.75
N ASN A 543 -4.10 10.63 -17.43
CA ASN A 543 -3.37 11.33 -16.37
C ASN A 543 -1.94 11.64 -16.82
N ALA A 544 -1.09 12.10 -15.90
CA ALA A 544 0.32 12.42 -16.15
C ALA A 544 1.23 11.18 -16.21
N TYR A 545 0.71 10.00 -15.87
CA TYR A 545 1.46 8.74 -15.81
C TYR A 545 1.39 8.01 -17.16
N PHE A 546 2.18 8.46 -18.15
CA PHE A 546 2.15 7.88 -19.51
C PHE A 546 3.47 8.02 -20.28
N PHE A 547 4.59 7.67 -19.66
CA PHE A 547 5.92 7.78 -20.28
C PHE A 547 6.21 6.74 -21.37
N HIS A 548 5.42 5.67 -21.45
CA HIS A 548 5.56 4.60 -22.43
C HIS A 548 4.17 4.11 -22.91
N PRO A 549 4.00 3.64 -24.16
CA PRO A 549 2.71 3.17 -24.67
C PRO A 549 2.08 2.03 -23.85
N THR A 550 2.89 1.16 -23.23
CA THR A 550 2.41 0.07 -22.36
C THR A 550 1.77 0.60 -21.08
N GLU A 551 2.42 1.54 -20.41
CA GLU A 551 1.91 2.19 -19.19
C GLU A 551 0.65 2.99 -19.51
N GLN A 552 0.66 3.79 -20.59
CA GLN A 552 -0.53 4.55 -21.01
C GLN A 552 -1.73 3.63 -21.29
N HIS A 553 -1.49 2.48 -21.93
CA HIS A 553 -2.53 1.49 -22.16
C HIS A 553 -3.02 0.85 -20.86
N ALA A 554 -2.10 0.35 -20.01
CA ALA A 554 -2.45 -0.30 -18.74
C ALA A 554 -3.27 0.63 -17.85
N GLU A 555 -2.85 1.90 -17.75
CA GLU A 555 -3.51 2.93 -16.98
C GLU A 555 -4.89 3.30 -17.53
N SER A 556 -4.99 3.51 -18.85
CA SER A 556 -6.28 3.84 -19.48
C SER A 556 -7.24 2.65 -19.44
N LEU A 557 -6.73 1.42 -19.53
CA LEU A 557 -7.51 0.20 -19.38
C LEU A 557 -8.01 0.04 -17.93
N ALA A 558 -7.18 0.34 -16.93
CA ALA A 558 -7.57 0.33 -15.54
C ALA A 558 -8.68 1.35 -15.27
N GLY A 559 -8.49 2.60 -15.69
CA GLY A 559 -9.52 3.65 -15.63
C GLY A 559 -10.85 3.23 -16.26
N PHE A 560 -10.80 2.61 -17.44
CA PHE A 560 -12.00 2.11 -18.13
C PHE A 560 -12.69 0.96 -17.38
N ARG A 561 -11.91 -0.01 -16.84
CA ARG A 561 -12.43 -1.22 -16.21
C ARG A 561 -12.92 -1.04 -14.79
N MET A 562 -12.38 -0.07 -14.04
CA MET A 562 -12.92 0.32 -12.73
C MET A 562 -14.36 0.86 -12.81
N GLY A 563 -14.78 1.36 -13.97
CA GLY A 563 -16.08 2.00 -14.13
C GLY A 563 -16.14 3.41 -13.54
N VAL A 564 -17.34 3.87 -13.18
CA VAL A 564 -17.58 5.19 -12.59
C VAL A 564 -17.50 5.07 -11.07
N THR A 565 -16.50 5.68 -10.47
CA THR A 565 -16.24 5.56 -9.01
C THR A 565 -16.82 6.74 -8.22
N GLY A 566 -17.25 7.80 -8.91
CA GLY A 566 -17.73 9.03 -8.28
C GLY A 566 -16.62 9.87 -7.63
N GLN A 567 -15.35 9.44 -7.74
CA GLN A 567 -14.21 10.21 -7.26
C GLN A 567 -13.78 11.23 -8.31
N GLU A 568 -14.08 12.50 -8.06
CA GLU A 568 -13.73 13.58 -8.96
C GLU A 568 -12.19 13.78 -9.00
N ARG A 569 -11.61 13.48 -10.16
CA ARG A 569 -10.39 14.10 -10.73
C ARG A 569 -8.99 13.64 -10.30
N ASN A 570 -8.77 12.88 -9.22
CA ASN A 570 -7.40 12.62 -8.72
C ASN A 570 -6.78 11.23 -9.01
N GLY A 571 -7.41 10.38 -9.80
CA GLY A 571 -6.75 9.16 -10.30
C GLY A 571 -7.30 8.60 -11.61
N GLY A 572 -8.39 9.16 -12.13
CA GLY A 572 -8.97 8.75 -13.41
C GLY A 572 -9.86 7.52 -13.28
N ASP A 573 -11.14 7.70 -13.58
CA ASP A 573 -12.14 6.64 -13.71
C ASP A 573 -12.69 6.64 -15.15
N ARG A 574 -13.66 5.77 -15.44
CA ARG A 574 -14.23 5.65 -16.80
C ARG A 574 -14.79 6.97 -17.32
N ARG A 575 -15.41 7.77 -16.44
CA ARG A 575 -15.95 9.10 -16.77
C ARG A 575 -14.81 10.08 -17.08
N THR A 576 -13.79 10.13 -16.23
CA THR A 576 -12.63 10.99 -16.42
C THR A 576 -11.93 10.69 -17.74
N LEU A 577 -11.73 9.41 -18.07
CA LEU A 577 -11.17 9.00 -19.36
C LEU A 577 -12.04 9.48 -20.54
N ALA A 578 -13.36 9.36 -20.44
CA ALA A 578 -14.29 9.78 -21.48
C ALA A 578 -14.31 11.31 -21.70
N ILE A 579 -14.15 12.10 -20.64
CA ILE A 579 -14.16 13.57 -20.67
C ILE A 579 -12.78 14.11 -21.09
N ASP A 580 -11.72 13.67 -20.42
CA ASP A 580 -10.38 14.26 -20.58
C ASP A 580 -9.65 13.72 -21.80
N SER A 581 -9.97 12.50 -22.24
CA SER A 581 -9.44 11.93 -23.48
C SER A 581 -10.47 11.07 -24.24
N PRO A 582 -11.46 11.71 -24.89
CA PRO A 582 -12.51 11.00 -25.63
C PRO A 582 -11.96 10.04 -26.69
N LYS A 583 -10.83 10.39 -27.32
CA LYS A 583 -10.20 9.51 -28.31
C LYS A 583 -9.52 8.31 -27.67
N MET A 584 -8.83 8.46 -26.53
CA MET A 584 -8.28 7.32 -25.80
C MET A 584 -9.41 6.40 -25.30
N TYR A 585 -10.51 6.99 -24.80
CA TYR A 585 -11.68 6.26 -24.36
C TYR A 585 -12.21 5.30 -25.44
N GLU A 586 -12.43 5.77 -26.67
CA GLU A 586 -12.92 4.92 -27.76
C GLU A 586 -11.89 3.83 -28.16
N VAL A 587 -10.59 4.13 -28.09
CA VAL A 587 -9.52 3.16 -28.35
C VAL A 587 -9.55 2.02 -27.33
N ILE A 588 -9.59 2.36 -26.05
CA ILE A 588 -9.63 1.37 -24.96
C ILE A 588 -10.96 0.60 -24.95
N LYS A 589 -12.09 1.28 -25.14
CA LYS A 589 -13.41 0.65 -25.27
C LYS A 589 -13.43 -0.41 -26.38
N LYS A 590 -12.87 -0.08 -27.55
CA LYS A 590 -12.76 -1.03 -28.67
C LYS A 590 -11.82 -2.19 -28.35
N TYR A 591 -10.66 -1.92 -27.74
CA TYR A 591 -9.73 -2.96 -27.34
C TYR A 591 -10.37 -3.92 -26.34
N ASP A 592 -10.97 -3.40 -25.26
CA ASP A 592 -11.58 -4.20 -24.21
C ASP A 592 -12.76 -5.02 -24.75
N GLN A 593 -13.61 -4.43 -25.60
CA GLN A 593 -14.69 -5.19 -26.25
C GLN A 593 -14.15 -6.35 -27.10
N ALA A 594 -13.06 -6.14 -27.85
CA ALA A 594 -12.43 -7.22 -28.61
C ALA A 594 -11.87 -8.33 -27.72
N GLN A 595 -11.46 -8.04 -26.48
CA GLN A 595 -11.08 -9.06 -25.52
C GLN A 595 -12.31 -9.76 -24.91
N ILE A 596 -13.37 -9.01 -24.58
CA ILE A 596 -14.65 -9.57 -24.13
C ILE A 596 -15.21 -10.52 -25.18
N ASP A 597 -15.17 -10.17 -26.46
CA ASP A 597 -15.68 -10.99 -27.57
C ASP A 597 -14.88 -12.27 -27.78
N LYS A 598 -13.59 -12.31 -27.39
CA LYS A 598 -12.81 -13.57 -27.39
C LYS A 598 -13.30 -14.53 -26.31
N LYS A 599 -13.68 -13.99 -25.15
CA LYS A 599 -14.19 -14.76 -24.00
C LYS A 599 -15.66 -15.16 -24.20
N TYR A 600 -16.45 -14.25 -24.75
CA TYR A 600 -17.87 -14.40 -25.01
C TYR A 600 -18.13 -14.17 -26.50
N PRO A 601 -17.89 -15.17 -27.37
CA PRO A 601 -18.03 -15.02 -28.81
C PRO A 601 -19.38 -14.40 -29.21
N PRO A 602 -19.38 -13.44 -30.15
CA PRO A 602 -20.59 -12.81 -30.68
C PRO A 602 -21.69 -13.80 -31.06
N GLY A 603 -22.93 -13.31 -31.10
CA GLY A 603 -24.08 -14.07 -31.59
C GLY A 603 -23.97 -14.43 -33.07
N PRO A 604 -24.89 -15.27 -33.60
CA PRO A 604 -24.98 -15.57 -35.03
C PRO A 604 -25.19 -14.33 -35.92
N ASP A 605 -25.75 -13.26 -35.36
CA ASP A 605 -25.96 -11.95 -35.99
C ASP A 605 -24.69 -11.07 -35.98
N GLY A 606 -23.59 -11.57 -35.43
CA GLY A 606 -22.33 -10.84 -35.28
C GLY A 606 -22.33 -9.80 -34.16
N GLN A 607 -23.42 -9.67 -33.38
CA GLN A 607 -23.47 -8.71 -32.28
C GLN A 607 -22.76 -9.27 -31.03
N PRO A 608 -22.03 -8.42 -30.27
CA PRO A 608 -21.45 -8.85 -29.01
C PRO A 608 -22.51 -9.44 -28.08
N LYS A 609 -22.21 -10.55 -27.39
CA LYS A 609 -23.14 -11.09 -26.38
C LYS A 609 -23.04 -10.36 -25.05
N MET A 610 -21.83 -9.91 -24.72
CA MET A 610 -21.52 -9.23 -23.48
C MET A 610 -20.85 -7.89 -23.79
N ILE A 611 -21.08 -6.89 -22.94
CA ILE A 611 -20.47 -5.56 -23.03
C ILE A 611 -20.01 -5.10 -21.64
N ARG A 612 -19.12 -4.12 -21.57
CA ARG A 612 -18.74 -3.52 -20.29
C ARG A 612 -19.73 -2.43 -19.83
N GLY A 613 -20.38 -2.68 -18.70
CA GLY A 613 -21.24 -1.74 -18.00
C GLY A 613 -20.51 -0.53 -17.42
N LEU A 614 -21.25 0.52 -17.08
CA LEU A 614 -20.71 1.76 -16.52
C LEU A 614 -20.01 1.55 -15.16
N ASP A 615 -20.41 0.53 -14.41
CA ASP A 615 -19.81 0.10 -13.14
C ASP A 615 -18.58 -0.79 -13.32
N GLY A 616 -18.06 -0.89 -14.55
CA GLY A 616 -16.89 -1.71 -14.85
C GLY A 616 -17.19 -3.20 -15.01
N LYS A 617 -18.41 -3.68 -14.73
CA LYS A 617 -18.74 -5.12 -14.85
C LYS A 617 -18.99 -5.54 -16.30
N ILE A 618 -18.74 -6.81 -16.60
CA ILE A 618 -19.16 -7.43 -17.87
C ILE A 618 -20.63 -7.86 -17.72
N ILE A 619 -21.52 -7.28 -18.52
CA ILE A 619 -22.97 -7.48 -18.48
C ILE A 619 -23.51 -7.93 -19.84
N GLU A 620 -24.72 -8.47 -19.87
CA GLU A 620 -25.38 -8.87 -21.11
C GLU A 620 -25.57 -7.67 -22.05
N ASN A 621 -25.32 -7.88 -23.34
CA ASN A 621 -25.57 -6.90 -24.39
C ASN A 621 -27.04 -6.87 -24.81
N ASN A 622 -27.91 -6.35 -23.95
CA ASN A 622 -29.30 -6.07 -24.28
C ASN A 622 -29.52 -4.56 -24.56
N GLU A 623 -30.68 -4.24 -25.13
CA GLU A 623 -30.98 -2.86 -25.56
C GLU A 623 -31.06 -1.86 -24.40
N ALA A 624 -31.57 -2.28 -23.24
CA ALA A 624 -31.62 -1.44 -22.05
C ALA A 624 -30.21 -1.03 -21.58
N ASN A 625 -29.29 -2.00 -21.53
CA ASN A 625 -27.89 -1.76 -21.14
C ASN A 625 -27.17 -0.85 -22.14
N ARG A 626 -27.32 -1.10 -23.45
CA ARG A 626 -26.75 -0.24 -24.51
C ARG A 626 -27.24 1.20 -24.41
N ARG A 627 -28.56 1.41 -24.36
CA ARG A 627 -29.16 2.75 -24.25
C ARG A 627 -28.69 3.46 -23.00
N ASN A 628 -28.55 2.76 -21.86
CA ASN A 628 -28.08 3.38 -20.63
C ASN A 628 -26.62 3.85 -20.73
N ILE A 629 -25.75 3.02 -21.30
CA ILE A 629 -24.34 3.35 -21.55
C ILE A 629 -24.25 4.54 -22.51
N GLU A 630 -24.89 4.45 -23.68
CA GLU A 630 -24.87 5.49 -24.73
C GLU A 630 -25.40 6.83 -24.22
N ARG A 631 -26.53 6.82 -23.50
CA ARG A 631 -27.11 8.02 -22.90
C ARG A 631 -26.13 8.67 -21.91
N THR A 632 -25.50 7.87 -21.05
CA THR A 632 -24.58 8.40 -20.03
C THR A 632 -23.29 8.93 -20.66
N GLU A 633 -22.71 8.19 -21.60
CA GLU A 633 -21.55 8.65 -22.38
C GLU A 633 -21.85 9.93 -23.16
N TYR A 634 -23.08 10.08 -23.69
CA TYR A 634 -23.52 11.31 -24.33
C TYR A 634 -23.59 12.48 -23.33
N GLN A 635 -24.10 12.26 -22.11
CA GLN A 635 -24.10 13.30 -21.07
C GLN A 635 -22.69 13.76 -20.71
N TRP A 636 -21.73 12.84 -20.54
CA TRP A 636 -20.32 13.22 -20.29
C TRP A 636 -19.72 14.06 -21.42
N LYS A 637 -20.08 13.75 -22.67
CA LYS A 637 -19.67 14.56 -23.83
C LYS A 637 -20.27 15.97 -23.79
N LEU A 638 -21.53 16.11 -23.35
CA LEU A 638 -22.15 17.43 -23.17
C LEU A 638 -21.51 18.21 -22.01
N GLU A 639 -21.25 17.56 -20.88
CA GLU A 639 -20.57 18.16 -19.73
C GLU A 639 -19.21 18.75 -20.15
N HIS A 640 -18.42 17.99 -20.91
CA HIS A 640 -17.12 18.43 -21.45
C HIS A 640 -17.23 19.68 -22.33
N LEU A 641 -18.31 19.81 -23.12
CA LEU A 641 -18.53 20.98 -23.97
C LEU A 641 -19.03 22.20 -23.18
N SER A 642 -19.65 21.98 -22.02
CA SER A 642 -20.25 23.02 -21.19
C SER A 642 -19.29 23.63 -20.16
N GLU A 643 -18.27 22.89 -19.73
CA GLU A 643 -17.24 23.45 -18.85
C GLU A 643 -16.36 24.41 -19.66
N PRO A 644 -16.38 25.74 -19.37
CA PRO A 644 -15.43 26.64 -20.00
C PRO A 644 -14.05 26.11 -19.66
N HIS A 645 -13.25 25.83 -20.69
CA HIS A 645 -11.86 25.44 -20.51
C HIS A 645 -11.10 26.64 -19.95
N VAL A 646 -11.24 26.88 -18.65
CA VAL A 646 -10.44 27.84 -17.91
C VAL A 646 -9.10 27.16 -17.80
N PRO A 647 -8.07 27.60 -18.55
CA PRO A 647 -6.74 27.05 -18.38
C PRO A 647 -6.41 27.27 -16.92
N LYS A 648 -6.22 26.19 -16.15
CA LYS A 648 -5.84 26.30 -14.74
C LYS A 648 -4.61 27.20 -14.71
N LYS A 649 -4.76 28.44 -14.22
CA LYS A 649 -3.62 29.32 -13.98
C LYS A 649 -2.76 28.54 -12.99
N ARG A 650 -1.65 27.98 -13.47
CA ARG A 650 -0.68 27.29 -12.60
C ARG A 650 -0.32 28.28 -11.50
N ASP A 651 -0.40 27.82 -10.26
CA ASP A 651 0.22 28.52 -9.15
C ASP A 651 1.70 28.73 -9.52
N PRO A 652 2.16 29.98 -9.69
CA PRO A 652 3.53 30.27 -10.11
C PRO A 652 4.57 29.71 -9.14
N ASP A 653 4.19 29.38 -7.90
CA ASP A 653 5.10 28.86 -6.88
C ASP A 653 5.45 27.37 -7.05
N ASN A 654 4.74 26.62 -7.90
CA ASN A 654 5.02 25.19 -8.13
C ASN A 654 6.20 24.93 -9.09
N LYS A 655 6.97 25.96 -9.47
CA LYS A 655 8.15 25.88 -10.37
C LYS A 655 9.50 25.65 -9.67
N ARG A 656 9.54 25.56 -8.33
CA ARG A 656 10.79 25.42 -7.54
C ARG A 656 10.95 24.05 -6.83
N ARG A 657 10.27 23.01 -7.32
CA ARG A 657 10.51 21.63 -6.86
C ARG A 657 11.51 20.91 -7.74
#